data_AF-A0A672RF43-F1
#
_entry.id   AF-A0A672RF43-F1
#
_cell.length_a   1.000
_cell.length_b   1.000
_cell.length_c   1.000
_cell.angle_alpha   90.00
_cell.angle_beta   90.00
_cell.angle_gamma   90.00
#
_symmetry.space_group_name_H-M   'P 1'
#
loop_
_entity.id
_entity.type
_entity.pdbx_description
1 polymer ?
#
loop_
_entity_poly.entity_id
_entity_poly.type
_entity_poly.pdbx_seq_one_letter_code
_entity_poly.pdbx_strand_id
1 'polypeptide(L)'
;MTMTTSAERKFINLRKRLDQLGYRQPLAIESLPLVEKLFSDLVHTTESLRNAKLAARKTEKESRNVDAVLEPYKAENARLVKESNELHLGLLKLREEKDRISRELKAYIRKLDHETSDLKFLNNQYVHKVRSLEQDSKAKTERILQLQEKNMQAVVQTPGGKKRSIPFRRQRMQIDELLPPSSGSIPSSVAQPDDPYIADLLQVADDRIQELQKEVAQLKLDLKRAQAGIKHLNTQVEERDKEIERLNRALDGGRPNDVISLEAQNISNEKLIAHLNLQIEYLQETNRSLEQRIDGLQQRKKTVSSEVADLSARNQELCQELTEIDQLAQQLEKDKEMVLETADMELQEAKKEIQRQQQELENLEEVIATLKRDMAEGDHVKGHLRDQLLDLQEQNDKMEGLIHFLEVDKKRLQDKVEAMTQADKEMILELEQMRARHGMCGKEQSPSRLDGFLKSLEEERNYYKQELERYRLLRGRTDKSPTPSPGRGRSPRGRGSWHGKRDGDAELSRALKERDELQSVLLGFEKHMEDIQTRVKLLTAERDQLSTQYQQAQEELRRVQWELESSEFQYRIRDDGEQTEAELQRVTAERDALRDRLKVAQSTALTDREQEEIRILDLENTIEMLERERADLRAQVAVLKESHVAVEKELKAQSAVLLQNVEEATQQRAESCALRLLQEQMEQSLSDVQHRLSVKTNELRAAHQQIDKLEEKIADLSIHGSSQKDEVAALQSTIASLDREKDALQDAVDQKTESMVLLQEDIHRKEKTLLEVRLTVTDLENSLDQLKVTLSSREREIASLRRQLDQSQEELSAVSRDREVALRENRRLQDDLATMTRENQEQENRDMLERFRTIHTESEDREMKLQQAEGLNNSIRLELLSSDTERRHLRERVSLQDREIQEHLNALQAYEAQVSSLARAMSRLEEEIQATRAEKASVLADLASVRELCVKLDSSKELTIRQLTAKSMELERVTGELEDVRSEAELLKKQLASERLTVRNLETLLSTNRQKEFQKHLSASEKESELKVLKDRLALADSKTASHAREVSQLRGKLSQLQTEMDVLKRQLTTERFERERAVQEMRRQGLSFSSLRSSSPLSTSLSPSILRTPEHSVDKMPEK
;
A
#
# COMPACT_ATOMS: atom_id res chain seq x y z
N MET A 1 -30.96 117.89 -8.75
CA MET A 1 -30.79 117.59 -10.18
C MET A 1 -29.53 116.74 -10.33
N THR A 2 -29.51 115.58 -10.97
CA THR A 2 -30.59 114.70 -11.49
C THR A 2 -30.09 113.26 -11.31
N MET A 3 -30.95 112.33 -10.89
CA MET A 3 -30.53 110.94 -10.60
C MET A 3 -30.28 110.18 -11.91
N THR A 4 -29.03 110.01 -12.30
CA THR A 4 -28.63 109.16 -13.44
C THR A 4 -28.93 107.70 -13.12
N THR A 5 -29.72 107.06 -13.98
CA THR A 5 -30.33 105.76 -13.69
C THR A 5 -29.32 104.62 -13.81
N SER A 6 -29.57 103.52 -13.09
CA SER A 6 -28.73 102.30 -13.16
C SER A 6 -28.60 101.77 -14.61
N ALA A 7 -29.64 101.97 -15.43
CA ALA A 7 -29.67 101.62 -16.84
C ALA A 7 -28.59 102.33 -17.67
N GLU A 8 -28.28 103.61 -17.40
CA GLU A 8 -27.28 104.37 -18.17
C GLU A 8 -25.87 103.80 -18.01
N ARG A 9 -25.50 103.35 -16.80
CA ARG A 9 -24.19 102.72 -16.55
C ARG A 9 -24.08 101.37 -17.25
N LYS A 10 -25.16 100.58 -17.21
CA LYS A 10 -25.26 99.32 -17.97
C LYS A 10 -25.18 99.55 -19.48
N PHE A 11 -25.87 100.58 -19.98
CA PHE A 11 -25.86 100.97 -21.38
C PHE A 11 -24.44 101.27 -21.85
N ILE A 12 -23.71 102.15 -21.15
CA ILE A 12 -22.32 102.51 -21.48
C ILE A 12 -21.39 101.28 -21.44
N ASN A 13 -21.56 100.39 -20.46
CA ASN A 13 -20.71 99.21 -20.33
C ASN A 13 -20.99 98.13 -21.40
N LEU A 14 -22.26 97.79 -21.66
CA LEU A 14 -22.60 96.89 -22.76
C LEU A 14 -22.18 97.49 -24.10
N ARG A 15 -22.41 98.80 -24.29
CA ARG A 15 -22.04 99.49 -25.52
C ARG A 15 -20.55 99.41 -25.81
N LYS A 16 -19.68 99.62 -24.81
CA LYS A 16 -18.24 99.43 -24.96
C LYS A 16 -17.86 98.01 -25.38
N ARG A 17 -18.52 96.97 -24.84
CA ARG A 17 -18.29 95.57 -25.23
C ARG A 17 -18.77 95.28 -26.67
N LEU A 18 -19.88 95.89 -27.10
CA LEU A 18 -20.39 95.80 -28.47
C LEU A 18 -19.48 96.53 -29.48
N ASP A 19 -19.04 97.76 -29.17
CA ASP A 19 -18.09 98.52 -30.00
C ASP A 19 -16.73 97.80 -30.14
N GLN A 20 -16.29 97.08 -29.10
CA GLN A 20 -15.09 96.22 -29.11
C GLN A 20 -15.24 95.01 -30.04
N LEU A 21 -16.45 94.45 -30.17
CA LEU A 21 -16.77 93.42 -31.18
C LEU A 21 -17.19 94.01 -32.54
N GLY A 22 -17.10 95.33 -32.72
CA GLY A 22 -17.40 96.03 -33.98
C GLY A 22 -18.87 96.39 -34.23
N TYR A 23 -19.79 96.05 -33.31
CA TYR A 23 -21.22 96.34 -33.45
C TYR A 23 -21.54 97.81 -33.11
N ARG A 24 -21.27 98.70 -34.07
CA ARG A 24 -21.35 100.15 -33.87
C ARG A 24 -22.71 100.80 -34.14
N GLN A 25 -23.72 100.04 -34.58
CA GLN A 25 -25.09 100.53 -34.87
C GLN A 25 -25.72 101.18 -33.64
N PRO A 26 -26.50 102.28 -33.75
CA PRO A 26 -27.09 102.96 -32.59
C PRO A 26 -28.08 102.04 -31.85
N LEU A 27 -28.07 102.09 -30.51
CA LEU A 27 -28.88 101.26 -29.63
C LEU A 27 -29.81 102.13 -28.78
N ALA A 28 -31.10 101.80 -28.71
CA ALA A 28 -32.05 102.44 -27.81
C ALA A 28 -31.95 101.87 -26.39
N ILE A 29 -32.21 102.69 -25.37
CA ILE A 29 -32.12 102.28 -23.95
C ILE A 29 -33.13 101.16 -23.62
N GLU A 30 -34.32 101.18 -24.24
CA GLU A 30 -35.36 100.14 -24.07
C GLU A 30 -34.89 98.75 -24.54
N SER A 31 -34.03 98.69 -25.56
CA SER A 31 -33.49 97.44 -26.10
C SER A 31 -32.38 96.83 -25.22
N LEU A 32 -31.86 97.57 -24.24
CA LEU A 32 -30.69 97.22 -23.44
C LEU A 32 -30.77 95.83 -22.78
N PRO A 33 -31.86 95.42 -22.08
CA PRO A 33 -31.87 94.16 -21.35
C PRO A 33 -31.83 92.94 -22.27
N LEU A 34 -32.45 93.05 -23.46
CA LEU A 34 -32.45 91.99 -24.46
C LEU A 34 -31.04 91.81 -25.07
N VAL A 35 -30.36 92.91 -25.42
CA VAL A 35 -29.01 92.84 -25.99
C VAL A 35 -27.96 92.47 -24.93
N GLU A 36 -28.12 92.88 -23.66
CA GLU A 36 -27.27 92.43 -22.55
C GLU A 36 -27.35 90.90 -22.37
N LYS A 37 -28.56 90.34 -22.48
CA LYS A 37 -28.78 88.90 -22.41
C LYS A 37 -28.25 88.15 -23.64
N LEU A 38 -28.64 88.56 -24.85
CA LEU A 38 -28.18 87.93 -26.10
C LEU A 38 -26.65 87.96 -26.25
N PHE A 39 -25.99 89.04 -25.82
CA PHE A 39 -24.53 89.12 -25.79
C PHE A 39 -23.92 88.11 -24.80
N SER A 40 -24.52 87.96 -23.61
CA SER A 40 -24.06 87.01 -22.60
C SER A 40 -24.25 85.55 -23.05
N ASP A 41 -25.40 85.26 -23.67
CA ASP A 41 -25.70 83.95 -24.26
C ASP A 41 -24.74 83.64 -25.43
N LEU A 42 -24.36 84.64 -26.25
CA LEU A 42 -23.36 84.50 -27.32
C LEU A 42 -21.94 84.24 -26.77
N VAL A 43 -21.53 84.90 -25.69
CA VAL A 43 -20.25 84.63 -25.03
C VAL A 43 -20.25 83.21 -24.44
N HIS A 44 -21.28 82.81 -23.69
CA HIS A 44 -21.35 81.46 -23.14
C HIS A 44 -21.42 80.37 -24.21
N THR A 45 -22.13 80.57 -25.32
CA THR A 45 -22.17 79.58 -26.41
C THR A 45 -20.84 79.50 -27.16
N THR A 46 -20.12 80.60 -27.36
CA THR A 46 -18.78 80.58 -28.00
C THR A 46 -17.69 80.01 -27.10
N GLU A 47 -17.71 80.29 -25.79
CA GLU A 47 -16.83 79.64 -24.81
C GLU A 47 -17.13 78.15 -24.65
N SER A 48 -18.41 77.77 -24.56
CA SER A 48 -18.83 76.37 -24.53
C SER A 48 -18.42 75.61 -25.80
N LEU A 49 -18.61 76.20 -26.98
CA LEU A 49 -18.16 75.63 -28.26
C LEU A 49 -16.62 75.50 -28.32
N ARG A 50 -15.87 76.45 -27.75
CA ARG A 50 -14.41 76.38 -27.65
C ARG A 50 -13.98 75.22 -26.74
N ASN A 51 -14.62 75.08 -25.59
CA ASN A 51 -14.33 74.00 -24.64
C ASN A 51 -14.72 72.63 -25.22
N ALA A 52 -15.87 72.52 -25.88
CA ALA A 52 -16.28 71.30 -26.58
C ALA A 52 -15.30 70.92 -27.71
N LYS A 53 -14.80 71.89 -28.50
CA LYS A 53 -13.77 71.63 -29.53
C LYS A 53 -12.41 71.22 -28.94
N LEU A 54 -12.06 71.71 -27.75
CA LEU A 54 -10.85 71.28 -27.04
C LEU A 54 -11.01 69.87 -26.46
N ALA A 55 -12.16 69.56 -25.87
CA ALA A 55 -12.49 68.22 -25.38
C ALA A 55 -12.49 67.19 -26.55
N ALA A 56 -13.16 67.50 -27.66
CA ALA A 56 -13.19 66.66 -28.85
C ALA A 56 -11.78 66.39 -29.41
N ARG A 57 -10.91 67.41 -29.48
CA ARG A 57 -9.50 67.24 -29.88
C ARG A 57 -8.65 66.46 -28.89
N LYS A 58 -9.01 66.47 -27.60
CA LYS A 58 -8.36 65.65 -26.58
C LYS A 58 -8.77 64.18 -26.76
N THR A 59 -10.06 63.89 -26.84
CA THR A 59 -10.58 62.53 -27.06
C THR A 59 -10.16 61.96 -28.42
N GLU A 60 -10.02 62.79 -29.46
CA GLU A 60 -9.49 62.38 -30.77
C GLU A 60 -8.01 61.94 -30.66
N LYS A 61 -7.19 62.65 -29.89
CA LYS A 61 -5.80 62.24 -29.61
C LYS A 61 -5.73 60.98 -28.77
N GLU A 62 -6.60 60.86 -27.76
CA GLU A 62 -6.67 59.68 -26.90
C GLU A 62 -7.12 58.44 -27.69
N SER A 63 -8.09 58.57 -28.60
CA SER A 63 -8.46 57.50 -29.56
C SER A 63 -7.29 57.09 -30.44
N ARG A 64 -6.61 58.05 -31.10
CA ARG A 64 -5.45 57.77 -31.97
C ARG A 64 -4.29 57.09 -31.21
N ASN A 65 -4.10 57.43 -29.93
CA ASN A 65 -3.12 56.77 -29.07
C ASN A 65 -3.54 55.33 -28.72
N VAL A 66 -4.83 55.09 -28.45
CA VAL A 66 -5.37 53.73 -28.23
C VAL A 66 -5.24 52.89 -29.50
N ASP A 67 -5.61 53.42 -30.67
CA ASP A 67 -5.43 52.74 -31.96
C ASP A 67 -3.96 52.36 -32.20
N ALA A 68 -3.02 53.28 -31.96
CA ALA A 68 -1.58 53.02 -32.10
C ALA A 68 -1.05 51.93 -31.14
N VAL A 69 -1.66 51.76 -29.97
CA VAL A 69 -1.36 50.66 -29.03
C VAL A 69 -2.04 49.34 -29.46
N LEU A 70 -3.18 49.39 -30.15
CA LEU A 70 -3.91 48.21 -30.62
C LEU A 70 -3.38 47.63 -31.94
N GLU A 71 -2.81 48.44 -32.84
CA GLU A 71 -2.24 47.96 -34.12
C GLU A 71 -1.24 46.78 -33.98
N PRO A 72 -0.23 46.77 -33.08
CA PRO A 72 0.65 45.61 -32.94
C PRO A 72 -0.12 44.33 -32.57
N TYR A 73 -1.12 44.41 -31.68
CA TYR A 73 -1.96 43.26 -31.32
C TYR A 73 -2.88 42.81 -32.47
N LYS A 74 -3.38 43.73 -33.30
CA LYS A 74 -4.13 43.39 -34.53
C LYS A 74 -3.23 42.65 -35.52
N ALA A 75 -2.01 43.13 -35.71
CA ALA A 75 -1.02 42.52 -36.61
C ALA A 75 -0.56 41.13 -36.12
N GLU A 76 -0.30 40.98 -34.82
CA GLU A 76 0.07 39.71 -34.20
C GLU A 76 -1.08 38.68 -34.28
N ASN A 77 -2.31 39.08 -33.96
CA ASN A 77 -3.49 38.22 -34.10
C ASN A 77 -3.70 37.79 -35.56
N ALA A 78 -3.54 38.71 -36.52
CA ALA A 78 -3.57 38.37 -37.95
C ALA A 78 -2.44 37.42 -38.39
N ARG A 79 -1.28 37.43 -37.71
CA ARG A 79 -0.17 36.47 -37.94
C ARG A 79 -0.52 35.10 -37.36
N LEU A 80 -0.99 35.04 -36.11
CA LEU A 80 -1.40 33.82 -35.42
C LEU A 80 -2.57 33.11 -36.14
N VAL A 81 -3.51 33.86 -36.71
CA VAL A 81 -4.60 33.29 -37.53
C VAL A 81 -4.07 32.66 -38.82
N LYS A 82 -3.03 33.23 -39.45
CA LYS A 82 -2.38 32.59 -40.61
C LYS A 82 -1.64 31.32 -40.21
N GLU A 83 -0.78 31.40 -39.20
CA GLU A 83 -0.03 30.25 -38.67
C GLU A 83 -0.97 29.10 -38.25
N SER A 84 -2.08 29.42 -37.58
CA SER A 84 -3.12 28.45 -37.20
C SER A 84 -3.78 27.79 -38.41
N ASN A 85 -4.14 28.56 -39.45
CA ASN A 85 -4.72 28.02 -40.68
C ASN A 85 -3.72 27.17 -41.48
N GLU A 86 -2.44 27.57 -41.53
CA GLU A 86 -1.36 26.84 -42.21
C GLU A 86 -1.05 25.53 -41.49
N LEU A 87 -0.99 25.53 -40.15
CA LEU A 87 -0.88 24.34 -39.32
C LEU A 87 -2.10 23.42 -39.48
N HIS A 88 -3.32 23.96 -39.53
CA HIS A 88 -4.53 23.17 -39.76
C HIS A 88 -4.52 22.51 -41.15
N LEU A 89 -4.08 23.21 -42.19
CA LEU A 89 -3.92 22.67 -43.53
C LEU A 89 -2.80 21.60 -43.60
N GLY A 90 -1.72 21.79 -42.85
CA GLY A 90 -0.66 20.78 -42.68
C GLY A 90 -1.16 19.51 -42.01
N LEU A 91 -1.91 19.64 -40.92
CA LEU A 91 -2.56 18.51 -40.24
C LEU A 91 -3.57 17.79 -41.14
N LEU A 92 -4.31 18.52 -41.99
CA LEU A 92 -5.23 17.92 -42.95
C LEU A 92 -4.48 17.09 -44.00
N LYS A 93 -3.40 17.62 -44.59
CA LYS A 93 -2.54 16.89 -45.54
C LYS A 93 -1.90 15.64 -44.93
N LEU A 94 -1.34 15.76 -43.72
CA LEU A 94 -0.76 14.61 -42.99
C LEU A 94 -1.82 13.53 -42.68
N ARG A 95 -3.06 13.93 -42.41
CA ARG A 95 -4.18 13.00 -42.28
C ARG A 95 -4.53 12.32 -43.60
N GLU A 96 -4.64 13.07 -44.69
CA GLU A 96 -4.94 12.52 -46.02
C GLU A 96 -3.86 11.55 -46.50
N GLU A 97 -2.59 11.85 -46.23
CA GLU A 97 -1.45 11.00 -46.53
C GLU A 97 -1.43 9.73 -45.65
N LYS A 98 -1.68 9.85 -44.34
CA LYS A 98 -1.88 8.70 -43.46
C LYS A 98 -3.05 7.82 -43.93
N ASP A 99 -4.19 8.42 -44.29
CA ASP A 99 -5.38 7.71 -44.75
C ASP A 99 -5.17 7.13 -46.16
N ARG A 100 -4.25 7.68 -46.96
CA ARG A 100 -3.74 7.07 -48.21
C ARG A 100 -2.87 5.85 -47.93
N ILE A 101 -1.81 5.98 -47.13
CA ILE A 101 -0.91 4.89 -46.76
C ILE A 101 -1.70 3.75 -46.09
N SER A 102 -2.67 4.07 -45.24
CA SER A 102 -3.56 3.06 -44.63
C SER A 102 -4.40 2.30 -45.68
N ARG A 103 -4.86 2.95 -46.76
CA ARG A 103 -5.57 2.29 -47.87
C ARG A 103 -4.64 1.42 -48.70
N GLU A 104 -3.44 1.91 -49.02
CA GLU A 104 -2.43 1.18 -49.79
C GLU A 104 -1.95 -0.07 -49.03
N LEU A 105 -1.66 0.04 -47.74
CA LEU A 105 -1.34 -1.11 -46.87
C LEU A 105 -2.51 -2.10 -46.73
N LYS A 106 -3.75 -1.63 -46.57
CA LYS A 106 -4.94 -2.51 -46.55
C LYS A 106 -5.16 -3.23 -47.88
N ALA A 107 -4.82 -2.61 -49.01
CA ALA A 107 -4.86 -3.27 -50.31
C ALA A 107 -3.73 -4.30 -50.47
N TYR A 108 -2.54 -4.02 -49.94
CA TYR A 108 -1.40 -4.96 -49.94
C TYR A 108 -1.65 -6.19 -49.06
N ILE A 109 -2.16 -5.99 -47.83
CA ILE A 109 -2.57 -7.09 -46.94
C ILE A 109 -3.58 -7.99 -47.64
N ARG A 110 -4.62 -7.41 -48.27
CA ARG A 110 -5.61 -8.18 -49.03
C ARG A 110 -4.99 -8.99 -50.18
N LYS A 111 -3.99 -8.47 -50.90
CA LYS A 111 -3.29 -9.24 -51.94
C LYS A 111 -2.60 -10.47 -51.33
N LEU A 112 -1.83 -10.26 -50.26
CA LEU A 112 -1.17 -11.35 -49.53
C LEU A 112 -2.18 -12.38 -48.96
N ASP A 113 -3.36 -11.95 -48.51
CA ASP A 113 -4.43 -12.86 -48.06
C ASP A 113 -4.97 -13.74 -49.22
N HIS A 114 -5.09 -13.18 -50.43
CA HIS A 114 -5.52 -13.94 -51.62
C HIS A 114 -4.41 -14.88 -52.09
N GLU A 115 -3.18 -14.39 -52.25
CA GLU A 115 -2.00 -15.19 -52.60
C GLU A 115 -1.78 -16.35 -51.60
N THR A 116 -1.96 -16.08 -50.30
CA THR A 116 -1.91 -17.10 -49.23
C THR A 116 -3.06 -18.11 -49.35
N SER A 117 -4.25 -17.69 -49.80
CA SER A 117 -5.40 -18.57 -50.01
C SER A 117 -5.19 -19.45 -51.25
N ASP A 118 -4.66 -18.90 -52.33
CA ASP A 118 -4.33 -19.62 -53.57
C ASP A 118 -3.20 -20.62 -53.34
N LEU A 119 -2.15 -20.25 -52.60
CA LEU A 119 -1.08 -21.17 -52.17
C LEU A 119 -1.60 -22.28 -51.26
N LYS A 120 -2.55 -22.01 -50.35
CA LYS A 120 -3.23 -23.04 -49.55
C LYS A 120 -4.09 -23.97 -50.42
N PHE A 121 -4.79 -23.45 -51.42
CA PHE A 121 -5.57 -24.26 -52.37
C PHE A 121 -4.64 -25.17 -53.19
N LEU A 122 -3.56 -24.62 -53.75
CA LEU A 122 -2.56 -25.34 -54.53
C LEU A 122 -1.84 -26.41 -53.69
N ASN A 123 -1.46 -26.10 -52.45
CA ASN A 123 -0.86 -27.07 -51.52
C ASN A 123 -1.84 -28.23 -51.24
N ASN A 124 -3.11 -27.93 -50.92
CA ASN A 124 -4.14 -28.97 -50.77
C ASN A 124 -4.32 -29.82 -52.05
N GLN A 125 -4.27 -29.21 -53.24
CA GLN A 125 -4.32 -29.95 -54.50
C GLN A 125 -3.12 -30.89 -54.67
N TYR A 126 -1.90 -30.43 -54.36
CA TYR A 126 -0.71 -31.29 -54.38
C TYR A 126 -0.80 -32.41 -53.33
N VAL A 127 -1.25 -32.14 -52.11
CA VAL A 127 -1.47 -33.17 -51.06
C VAL A 127 -2.51 -34.21 -51.52
N HIS A 128 -3.60 -33.80 -52.17
CA HIS A 128 -4.55 -34.72 -52.78
C HIS A 128 -3.92 -35.53 -53.93
N LYS A 129 -3.07 -34.92 -54.76
CA LYS A 129 -2.39 -35.63 -55.85
C LYS A 129 -1.35 -36.63 -55.34
N VAL A 130 -0.61 -36.30 -54.28
CA VAL A 130 0.32 -37.22 -53.60
C VAL A 130 -0.45 -38.40 -53.02
N ARG A 131 -1.53 -38.18 -52.26
CA ARG A 131 -2.40 -39.26 -51.73
C ARG A 131 -2.95 -40.17 -52.83
N SER A 132 -3.35 -39.61 -53.98
CA SER A 132 -3.79 -40.37 -55.15
C SER A 132 -2.65 -41.22 -55.74
N LEU A 133 -1.43 -40.68 -55.87
CA LEU A 133 -0.26 -41.41 -56.35
C LEU A 133 0.22 -42.47 -55.35
N GLU A 134 0.09 -42.23 -54.04
CA GLU A 134 0.32 -43.24 -53.00
C GLU A 134 -0.69 -44.38 -53.08
N GLN A 135 -1.98 -44.09 -53.30
CA GLN A 135 -3.02 -45.11 -53.48
C GLN A 135 -2.77 -45.94 -54.75
N ASP A 136 -2.46 -45.29 -55.87
CA ASP A 136 -2.02 -45.95 -57.10
C ASP A 136 -0.77 -46.82 -56.89
N SER A 137 0.20 -46.32 -56.12
CA SER A 137 1.44 -47.04 -55.81
C SER A 137 1.20 -48.25 -54.91
N LYS A 138 0.36 -48.11 -53.89
CA LYS A 138 -0.10 -49.21 -53.01
C LYS A 138 -0.86 -50.27 -53.81
N ALA A 139 -1.83 -49.87 -54.63
CA ALA A 139 -2.56 -50.78 -55.52
C ALA A 139 -1.65 -51.49 -56.55
N LYS A 140 -0.65 -50.79 -57.11
CA LYS A 140 0.37 -51.41 -57.98
C LYS A 140 1.27 -52.38 -57.21
N THR A 141 1.65 -52.05 -55.98
CA THR A 141 2.48 -52.91 -55.11
C THR A 141 1.73 -54.17 -54.68
N GLU A 142 0.48 -54.03 -54.22
CA GLU A 142 -0.43 -55.14 -53.96
C GLU A 142 -0.65 -55.99 -55.21
N ARG A 143 -0.78 -55.37 -56.40
CA ARG A 143 -0.91 -56.11 -57.65
C ARG A 143 0.37 -56.85 -58.04
N ILE A 144 1.54 -56.27 -57.79
CA ILE A 144 2.85 -56.94 -57.97
C ILE A 144 2.96 -58.12 -57.01
N LEU A 145 2.57 -57.97 -55.74
CA LEU A 145 2.55 -59.06 -54.75
C LEU A 145 1.58 -60.18 -55.17
N GLN A 146 0.33 -59.86 -55.54
CA GLN A 146 -0.64 -60.83 -56.08
C GLN A 146 -0.12 -61.56 -57.34
N LEU A 147 0.61 -60.86 -58.21
CA LEU A 147 1.19 -61.46 -59.42
C LEU A 147 2.40 -62.34 -59.09
N GLN A 148 3.25 -61.96 -58.12
CA GLN A 148 4.36 -62.77 -57.64
C GLN A 148 3.85 -64.04 -56.92
N GLU A 149 2.88 -63.91 -56.04
CA GLU A 149 2.23 -65.01 -55.32
C GLU A 149 1.59 -66.02 -56.29
N LYS A 150 0.94 -65.53 -57.36
CA LYS A 150 0.41 -66.39 -58.44
C LYS A 150 1.49 -66.97 -59.35
N ASN A 151 2.60 -66.26 -59.58
CA ASN A 151 3.74 -66.79 -60.34
C ASN A 151 4.42 -67.96 -59.60
N MET A 152 4.45 -67.90 -58.26
CA MET A 152 4.94 -68.96 -57.38
C MET A 152 4.05 -70.23 -57.36
N GLN A 153 2.91 -70.25 -58.05
CA GLN A 153 1.96 -71.38 -58.09
C GLN A 153 1.73 -71.96 -59.49
N ALA A 154 2.69 -71.80 -60.41
CA ALA A 154 2.67 -72.41 -61.74
C ALA A 154 3.12 -73.89 -61.72
N VAL A 155 2.23 -74.83 -61.38
CA VAL A 155 2.52 -76.27 -61.41
C VAL A 155 2.22 -76.87 -62.79
N VAL A 156 3.27 -77.10 -63.59
CA VAL A 156 3.16 -77.87 -64.84
C VAL A 156 3.16 -79.37 -64.49
N GLN A 157 2.05 -80.06 -64.75
CA GLN A 157 2.03 -81.52 -64.72
C GLN A 157 2.62 -82.08 -66.02
N THR A 158 3.66 -82.91 -65.90
CA THR A 158 4.10 -83.82 -66.96
C THR A 158 3.69 -85.26 -66.61
N PRO A 159 3.36 -86.13 -67.59
CA PRO A 159 3.07 -87.55 -67.34
C PRO A 159 4.32 -88.35 -66.91
N GLY A 160 4.82 -88.12 -65.70
CA GLY A 160 6.15 -88.63 -65.28
C GLY A 160 6.40 -88.80 -63.77
N GLY A 161 5.40 -88.62 -62.91
CA GLY A 161 5.38 -89.17 -61.54
C GLY A 161 6.44 -88.70 -60.52
N LYS A 162 7.41 -87.84 -60.86
CA LYS A 162 8.48 -87.39 -59.94
C LYS A 162 8.54 -85.86 -59.83
N LYS A 163 8.26 -85.34 -58.63
CA LYS A 163 8.38 -83.91 -58.32
C LYS A 163 9.87 -83.52 -58.18
N ARG A 164 10.30 -82.50 -58.94
CA ARG A 164 11.51 -81.71 -58.67
C ARG A 164 11.14 -80.23 -58.78
N SER A 165 11.62 -79.42 -57.83
CA SER A 165 11.53 -77.96 -57.94
C SER A 165 12.60 -77.47 -58.92
N ILE A 166 12.25 -76.51 -59.78
CA ILE A 166 13.18 -75.83 -60.69
C ILE A 166 13.08 -74.32 -60.40
N PRO A 167 14.17 -73.65 -60.02
CA PRO A 167 14.16 -72.20 -59.83
C PRO A 167 13.91 -71.47 -61.15
N PHE A 168 12.92 -70.57 -61.18
CA PHE A 168 12.62 -69.76 -62.37
C PHE A 168 13.72 -68.71 -62.61
N ARG A 169 14.59 -68.96 -63.59
CA ARG A 169 15.53 -67.95 -64.12
C ARG A 169 14.76 -66.94 -64.97
N ARG A 170 14.74 -65.67 -64.59
CA ARG A 170 14.06 -64.62 -65.37
C ARG A 170 14.70 -64.47 -66.75
N GLN A 171 13.86 -64.51 -67.79
CA GLN A 171 14.24 -64.26 -69.17
C GLN A 171 14.50 -62.76 -69.38
N ARG A 172 15.75 -62.35 -69.61
CA ARG A 172 16.04 -61.04 -70.21
C ARG A 172 15.81 -61.12 -71.72
N MET A 173 15.25 -60.08 -72.29
CA MET A 173 15.14 -59.90 -73.74
C MET A 173 16.39 -59.14 -74.20
N GLN A 174 17.16 -59.72 -75.13
CA GLN A 174 18.24 -59.01 -75.80
C GLN A 174 17.69 -58.31 -77.05
N ILE A 175 18.26 -57.16 -77.37
CA ILE A 175 18.05 -56.42 -78.61
C ILE A 175 19.46 -56.24 -79.19
N ASP A 176 19.74 -56.93 -80.28
CA ASP A 176 21.02 -56.89 -80.97
C ASP A 176 20.89 -56.08 -82.28
N GLU A 177 22.04 -55.66 -82.81
CA GLU A 177 22.27 -55.04 -84.12
C GLU A 177 21.94 -53.54 -84.31
N LEU A 178 23.00 -52.74 -84.48
CA LEU A 178 23.00 -51.39 -85.04
C LEU A 178 24.10 -51.25 -86.09
N LEU A 179 23.71 -51.38 -87.37
CA LEU A 179 24.38 -50.94 -88.61
C LEU A 179 25.82 -51.46 -88.94
N PRO A 180 26.05 -52.03 -90.14
CA PRO A 180 27.37 -52.44 -90.62
C PRO A 180 28.17 -51.29 -91.28
N PRO A 181 29.52 -51.40 -91.37
CA PRO A 181 30.40 -50.37 -91.93
C PRO A 181 30.53 -50.44 -93.47
N SER A 182 30.96 -49.33 -94.08
CA SER A 182 31.19 -49.22 -95.52
C SER A 182 32.65 -49.50 -95.94
N SER A 183 32.82 -50.18 -97.07
CA SER A 183 34.07 -50.32 -97.81
C SER A 183 33.84 -49.91 -99.27
N GLY A 184 34.79 -49.18 -99.87
CA GLY A 184 34.55 -48.39 -101.09
C GLY A 184 35.15 -48.96 -102.38
N SER A 185 34.61 -48.49 -103.51
CA SER A 185 35.20 -48.59 -104.86
C SER A 185 34.69 -47.44 -105.76
N ILE A 186 35.39 -47.16 -106.86
CA ILE A 186 35.34 -45.94 -107.70
C ILE A 186 35.55 -46.35 -109.18
N PRO A 187 35.14 -45.62 -110.25
CA PRO A 187 34.00 -44.71 -110.51
C PRO A 187 33.10 -45.22 -111.68
N SER A 188 32.15 -44.42 -112.21
CA SER A 188 32.09 -44.01 -113.65
C SER A 188 30.75 -43.39 -114.12
N SER A 189 30.86 -42.27 -114.86
CA SER A 189 29.88 -41.70 -115.83
C SER A 189 28.52 -41.15 -115.33
N VAL A 190 27.85 -40.39 -116.21
CA VAL A 190 26.73 -39.48 -115.91
C VAL A 190 25.51 -39.75 -116.80
N ALA A 191 24.34 -39.91 -116.17
CA ALA A 191 23.03 -39.43 -116.64
C ALA A 191 21.99 -39.55 -115.48
N GLN A 192 21.10 -38.55 -115.33
CA GLN A 192 19.94 -38.66 -114.42
C GLN A 192 18.83 -39.51 -115.07
N PRO A 193 17.92 -40.09 -114.26
CA PRO A 193 16.65 -39.39 -114.06
C PRO A 193 16.15 -39.35 -112.60
N ASP A 194 15.48 -38.25 -112.27
CA ASP A 194 14.50 -37.99 -111.21
C ASP A 194 14.46 -38.95 -109.99
N ASP A 195 15.11 -38.54 -108.90
CA ASP A 195 14.95 -39.12 -107.55
C ASP A 195 13.77 -38.46 -106.81
N PRO A 196 12.72 -39.22 -106.41
CA PRO A 196 11.57 -38.68 -105.69
C PRO A 196 11.92 -37.97 -104.37
N TYR A 197 13.04 -38.33 -103.72
CA TYR A 197 13.42 -37.76 -102.42
C TYR A 197 13.86 -36.29 -102.52
N ILE A 198 14.35 -35.86 -103.70
CA ILE A 198 14.71 -34.46 -103.95
C ILE A 198 13.43 -33.62 -104.12
N ALA A 199 12.36 -34.20 -104.67
CA ALA A 199 11.07 -33.52 -104.80
C ALA A 199 10.45 -33.21 -103.43
N ASP A 200 10.41 -34.16 -102.49
CA ASP A 200 9.88 -33.93 -101.14
C ASP A 200 10.71 -32.88 -100.36
N LEU A 201 12.04 -32.87 -100.48
CA LEU A 201 12.87 -31.89 -99.77
C LEU A 201 12.72 -30.47 -100.37
N LEU A 202 12.52 -30.35 -101.69
CA LEU A 202 12.13 -29.10 -102.34
C LEU A 202 10.71 -28.68 -101.96
N GLN A 203 9.75 -29.61 -101.91
CA GLN A 203 8.37 -29.37 -101.49
C GLN A 203 8.32 -28.78 -100.07
N VAL A 204 9.04 -29.38 -99.11
CA VAL A 204 9.14 -28.87 -97.74
C VAL A 204 9.86 -27.51 -97.68
N ALA A 205 10.89 -27.29 -98.52
CA ALA A 205 11.55 -25.99 -98.61
C ALA A 205 10.62 -24.91 -99.19
N ASP A 206 9.90 -25.20 -100.27
CA ASP A 206 8.96 -24.27 -100.93
C ASP A 206 7.72 -24.01 -100.09
N ASP A 207 7.18 -25.00 -99.38
CA ASP A 207 6.10 -24.80 -98.42
C ASP A 207 6.56 -23.92 -97.24
N ARG A 208 7.79 -24.13 -96.73
CA ARG A 208 8.37 -23.26 -95.69
C ARG A 208 8.67 -21.85 -96.20
N ILE A 209 9.10 -21.71 -97.46
CA ILE A 209 9.26 -20.41 -98.13
C ILE A 209 7.89 -19.73 -98.30
N GLN A 210 6.84 -20.46 -98.65
CA GLN A 210 5.47 -19.94 -98.72
C GLN A 210 4.93 -19.51 -97.35
N GLU A 211 5.20 -20.25 -96.28
CA GLU A 211 4.87 -19.83 -94.90
C GLU A 211 5.58 -18.51 -94.55
N LEU A 212 6.89 -18.43 -94.74
CA LEU A 212 7.67 -17.22 -94.48
C LEU A 212 7.24 -16.04 -95.38
N GLN A 213 6.83 -16.31 -96.62
CA GLN A 213 6.23 -15.29 -97.50
C GLN A 213 4.86 -14.82 -97.01
N LYS A 214 4.01 -15.71 -96.47
CA LYS A 214 2.73 -15.36 -95.85
C LYS A 214 2.93 -14.54 -94.58
N GLU A 215 3.87 -14.92 -93.71
CA GLU A 215 4.26 -14.14 -92.53
C GLU A 215 4.81 -12.76 -92.91
N VAL A 216 5.72 -12.68 -93.88
CA VAL A 216 6.24 -11.41 -94.40
C VAL A 216 5.15 -10.56 -95.07
N ALA A 217 4.17 -11.16 -95.74
CA ALA A 217 3.03 -10.45 -96.29
C ALA A 217 2.11 -9.90 -95.18
N GLN A 218 1.84 -10.69 -94.15
CA GLN A 218 1.05 -10.28 -92.98
C GLN A 218 1.74 -9.14 -92.21
N LEU A 219 3.03 -9.27 -91.91
CA LEU A 219 3.83 -8.22 -91.26
C LEU A 219 3.90 -6.94 -92.10
N LYS A 220 4.01 -7.04 -93.44
CA LYS A 220 3.92 -5.87 -94.34
C LYS A 220 2.52 -5.23 -94.34
N LEU A 221 1.46 -6.01 -94.12
CA LEU A 221 0.09 -5.53 -94.06
C LEU A 221 -0.20 -4.85 -92.71
N ASP A 222 0.29 -5.41 -91.60
CA ASP A 222 0.21 -4.80 -90.28
C ASP A 222 1.11 -3.56 -90.13
N LEU A 223 2.29 -3.55 -90.77
CA LEU A 223 3.10 -2.34 -90.93
C LEU A 223 2.32 -1.24 -91.68
N LYS A 224 1.60 -1.58 -92.75
CA LYS A 224 0.73 -0.63 -93.47
C LYS A 224 -0.44 -0.14 -92.61
N ARG A 225 -1.05 -1.01 -91.80
CA ARG A 225 -2.09 -0.62 -90.82
C ARG A 225 -1.54 0.35 -89.77
N ALA A 226 -0.38 0.06 -89.19
CA ALA A 226 0.29 0.94 -88.23
C ALA A 226 0.68 2.29 -88.87
N GLN A 227 1.23 2.29 -90.08
CA GLN A 227 1.54 3.52 -90.82
C GLN A 227 0.29 4.33 -91.18
N ALA A 228 -0.85 3.68 -91.47
CA ALA A 228 -2.13 4.37 -91.67
C ALA A 228 -2.66 4.98 -90.37
N GLY A 229 -2.53 4.27 -89.24
CA GLY A 229 -2.87 4.80 -87.91
C GLY A 229 -2.02 6.01 -87.52
N ILE A 230 -0.69 5.94 -87.72
CA ILE A 230 0.23 7.07 -87.51
C ILE A 230 -0.14 8.26 -88.40
N LYS A 231 -0.45 8.03 -89.69
CA LYS A 231 -0.91 9.11 -90.58
C LYS A 231 -2.21 9.74 -90.09
N HIS A 232 -3.19 8.95 -89.66
CA HIS A 232 -4.45 9.47 -89.14
C HIS A 232 -4.26 10.30 -87.85
N LEU A 233 -3.41 9.83 -86.93
CA LEU A 233 -3.04 10.58 -85.72
C LEU A 233 -2.31 11.89 -86.07
N ASN A 234 -1.37 11.87 -87.02
CA ASN A 234 -0.70 13.08 -87.47
C ASN A 234 -1.68 14.09 -88.12
N THR A 235 -2.67 13.62 -88.88
CA THR A 235 -3.73 14.51 -89.41
C THR A 235 -4.57 15.13 -88.29
N GLN A 236 -4.91 14.37 -87.24
CA GLN A 236 -5.60 14.92 -86.07
C GLN A 236 -4.73 15.95 -85.30
N VAL A 237 -3.41 15.73 -85.22
CA VAL A 237 -2.48 16.72 -84.64
C VAL A 237 -2.43 17.99 -85.49
N GLU A 238 -2.26 17.86 -86.81
CA GLU A 238 -2.29 19.00 -87.72
C GLU A 238 -3.60 19.81 -87.66
N GLU A 239 -4.75 19.16 -87.52
CA GLU A 239 -6.05 19.83 -87.37
C GLU A 239 -6.15 20.57 -86.04
N ARG A 240 -5.61 20.01 -84.96
CA ARG A 240 -5.51 20.68 -83.66
C ARG A 240 -4.55 21.86 -83.68
N ASP A 241 -3.40 21.72 -84.34
CA ASP A 241 -2.40 22.79 -84.45
C ASP A 241 -2.93 23.96 -85.30
N LYS A 242 -3.71 23.68 -86.35
CA LYS A 242 -4.42 24.71 -87.14
C LYS A 242 -5.47 25.47 -86.31
N GLU A 243 -6.17 24.81 -85.38
CA GLU A 243 -7.07 25.49 -84.44
C GLU A 243 -6.31 26.26 -83.34
N ILE A 244 -5.17 25.74 -82.87
CA ILE A 244 -4.27 26.46 -81.94
C ILE A 244 -3.72 27.73 -82.61
N GLU A 245 -3.31 27.67 -83.88
CA GLU A 245 -2.96 28.86 -84.66
C GLU A 245 -4.14 29.84 -84.80
N ARG A 246 -5.36 29.34 -85.05
CA ARG A 246 -6.57 30.18 -85.15
C ARG A 246 -6.85 30.92 -83.84
N LEU A 247 -6.65 30.25 -82.69
CA LEU A 247 -6.84 30.82 -81.36
C LEU A 247 -5.72 31.80 -80.99
N ASN A 248 -4.45 31.48 -81.28
CA ASN A 248 -3.32 32.38 -81.01
C ASN A 248 -3.43 33.69 -81.82
N ARG A 249 -3.78 33.61 -83.11
CA ARG A 249 -4.01 34.80 -83.97
C ARG A 249 -5.18 35.69 -83.50
N ALA A 250 -6.00 35.23 -82.56
CA ALA A 250 -7.08 36.01 -81.94
C ALA A 250 -6.69 36.69 -80.61
N LEU A 251 -5.48 36.45 -80.09
CA LEU A 251 -5.03 36.92 -78.78
C LEU A 251 -3.94 38.01 -78.83
N ASP A 252 -3.10 38.05 -79.86
CA ASP A 252 -1.96 38.97 -79.91
C ASP A 252 -2.29 40.39 -80.42
N GLY A 253 -2.63 41.26 -79.48
CA GLY A 253 -2.77 42.72 -79.66
C GLY A 253 -1.47 43.54 -79.65
N GLY A 254 -0.31 42.88 -79.46
CA GLY A 254 1.03 43.38 -79.80
C GLY A 254 1.76 44.34 -78.83
N ARG A 255 3.11 44.28 -78.88
CA ARG A 255 4.08 45.34 -78.54
C ARG A 255 5.48 45.00 -79.14
N PRO A 256 6.44 45.95 -79.24
CA PRO A 256 7.69 45.76 -80.01
C PRO A 256 8.76 44.85 -79.38
N ASN A 257 9.53 44.18 -80.24
CA ASN A 257 10.34 43.01 -79.88
C ASN A 257 11.64 43.29 -79.09
N ASP A 258 12.22 44.49 -79.21
CA ASP A 258 13.51 44.81 -78.57
C ASP A 258 13.37 44.95 -77.04
N VAL A 259 12.24 45.50 -76.59
CA VAL A 259 11.86 45.57 -75.17
C VAL A 259 11.60 44.16 -74.64
N ILE A 260 10.84 43.34 -75.40
CA ILE A 260 10.57 41.95 -75.06
C ILE A 260 11.86 41.13 -74.95
N SER A 261 12.87 41.41 -75.78
CA SER A 261 14.16 40.71 -75.75
C SER A 261 14.96 41.04 -74.49
N LEU A 262 15.00 42.32 -74.09
CA LEU A 262 15.67 42.76 -72.86
C LEU A 262 14.90 42.33 -71.59
N GLU A 263 13.56 42.38 -71.60
CA GLU A 263 12.73 41.84 -70.53
C GLU A 263 12.87 40.31 -70.44
N ALA A 264 12.89 39.57 -71.54
CA ALA A 264 13.11 38.12 -71.53
C ALA A 264 14.50 37.76 -70.98
N GLN A 265 15.55 38.51 -71.33
CA GLN A 265 16.89 38.30 -70.78
C GLN A 265 16.96 38.65 -69.28
N ASN A 266 16.35 39.76 -68.84
CA ASN A 266 16.28 40.11 -67.42
C ASN A 266 15.43 39.11 -66.62
N ILE A 267 14.27 38.68 -67.13
CA ILE A 267 13.44 37.64 -66.51
C ILE A 267 14.18 36.30 -66.46
N SER A 268 15.02 35.98 -67.46
CA SER A 268 15.89 34.80 -67.42
C SER A 268 16.98 34.94 -66.34
N ASN A 269 17.61 36.11 -66.22
CA ASN A 269 18.61 36.41 -65.20
C ASN A 269 17.98 36.43 -63.78
N GLU A 270 16.79 37.00 -63.61
CA GLU A 270 16.04 37.00 -62.35
C GLU A 270 15.59 35.59 -61.97
N LYS A 271 15.16 34.75 -62.93
CA LYS A 271 14.88 33.33 -62.69
C LYS A 271 16.14 32.55 -62.31
N LEU A 272 17.28 32.85 -62.93
CA LEU A 272 18.56 32.24 -62.58
C LEU A 272 19.03 32.68 -61.18
N ILE A 273 18.93 33.97 -60.85
CA ILE A 273 19.24 34.52 -59.52
C ILE A 273 18.28 33.96 -58.48
N ALA A 274 16.98 33.85 -58.77
CA ALA A 274 16.01 33.23 -57.87
C ALA A 274 16.30 31.73 -57.66
N HIS A 275 16.69 31.00 -58.72
CA HIS A 275 17.07 29.58 -58.61
C HIS A 275 18.37 29.40 -57.82
N LEU A 276 19.38 30.24 -58.05
CA LEU A 276 20.62 30.26 -57.28
C LEU A 276 20.40 30.67 -55.83
N ASN A 277 19.53 31.64 -55.55
CA ASN A 277 19.15 32.02 -54.19
C ASN A 277 18.41 30.88 -53.50
N LEU A 278 17.46 30.21 -54.15
CA LEU A 278 16.77 29.04 -53.61
C LEU A 278 17.75 27.86 -53.35
N GLN A 279 18.76 27.70 -54.22
CA GLN A 279 19.83 26.71 -54.03
C GLN A 279 20.76 27.11 -52.87
N ILE A 280 21.06 28.39 -52.70
CA ILE A 280 21.85 28.93 -51.57
C ILE A 280 21.06 28.79 -50.26
N GLU A 281 19.76 29.08 -50.25
CA GLU A 281 18.87 28.87 -49.10
C GLU A 281 18.80 27.40 -48.73
N TYR A 282 18.62 26.49 -49.70
CA TYR A 282 18.66 25.04 -49.46
C TYR A 282 20.04 24.57 -48.95
N LEU A 283 21.14 25.10 -49.48
CA LEU A 283 22.50 24.80 -48.99
C LEU A 283 22.76 25.39 -47.60
N GLN A 284 22.19 26.55 -47.27
CA GLN A 284 22.27 27.15 -45.93
C GLN A 284 21.39 26.40 -44.92
N GLU A 285 20.20 25.96 -45.30
CA GLU A 285 19.30 25.18 -44.45
C GLU A 285 19.83 23.76 -44.21
N THR A 286 20.37 23.11 -45.24
CA THR A 286 21.07 21.82 -45.08
C THR A 286 22.36 21.97 -44.27
N ASN A 287 23.18 23.01 -44.48
CA ASN A 287 24.33 23.29 -43.61
C ASN A 287 23.90 23.55 -42.17
N ARG A 288 22.86 24.35 -41.92
CA ARG A 288 22.35 24.64 -40.58
C ARG A 288 21.77 23.41 -39.89
N SER A 289 21.15 22.51 -40.65
CA SER A 289 20.70 21.19 -40.18
C SER A 289 21.88 20.27 -39.85
N LEU A 290 22.96 20.30 -40.65
CA LEU A 290 24.20 19.59 -40.37
C LEU A 290 24.94 20.16 -39.15
N GLU A 291 24.98 21.49 -38.97
CA GLU A 291 25.51 22.18 -37.79
C GLU A 291 24.73 21.78 -36.54
N GLN A 292 23.40 21.89 -36.56
CA GLN A 292 22.53 21.43 -35.46
C GLN A 292 22.72 19.93 -35.15
N ARG A 293 22.95 19.10 -36.16
CA ARG A 293 23.22 17.67 -36.01
C ARG A 293 24.62 17.40 -35.46
N ILE A 294 25.62 18.20 -35.82
CA ILE A 294 26.98 18.16 -35.27
C ILE A 294 26.95 18.62 -33.80
N ASP A 295 26.27 19.71 -33.47
CA ASP A 295 26.10 20.19 -32.10
C ASP A 295 25.34 19.19 -31.24
N GLY A 296 24.25 18.61 -31.78
CA GLY A 296 23.52 17.52 -31.12
C GLY A 296 24.39 16.28 -30.88
N LEU A 297 25.27 15.92 -31.81
CA LEU A 297 26.25 14.85 -31.65
C LEU A 297 27.37 15.22 -30.66
N GLN A 298 27.81 16.48 -30.61
CA GLN A 298 28.77 16.96 -29.62
C GLN A 298 28.18 16.99 -28.21
N GLN A 299 26.92 17.40 -28.06
CA GLN A 299 26.19 17.35 -26.79
C GLN A 299 26.02 15.90 -26.34
N ARG A 300 25.55 14.99 -27.21
CA ARG A 300 25.48 13.55 -26.90
C ARG A 300 26.84 12.95 -26.58
N LYS A 301 27.92 13.36 -27.26
CA LYS A 301 29.29 12.95 -26.91
C LYS A 301 29.68 13.44 -25.51
N LYS A 302 29.26 14.64 -25.11
CA LYS A 302 29.50 15.17 -23.75
C LYS A 302 28.68 14.44 -22.69
N THR A 303 27.40 14.14 -22.93
CA THR A 303 26.59 13.36 -21.95
C THR A 303 27.14 11.95 -21.81
N VAL A 304 27.34 11.23 -22.92
CA VAL A 304 27.93 9.88 -22.91
C VAL A 304 29.34 9.88 -22.30
N SER A 305 30.14 10.94 -22.49
CA SER A 305 31.44 11.06 -21.82
C SER A 305 31.36 11.38 -20.32
N SER A 306 30.26 11.97 -19.84
CA SER A 306 29.96 12.06 -18.40
C SER A 306 29.51 10.70 -17.91
N GLU A 307 28.48 10.13 -18.53
CA GLU A 307 27.92 8.81 -18.20
C GLU A 307 29.01 7.72 -18.11
N VAL A 308 29.99 7.72 -19.03
CA VAL A 308 31.15 6.81 -18.98
C VAL A 308 32.13 7.13 -17.84
N ALA A 309 32.34 8.41 -17.50
CA ALA A 309 33.16 8.78 -16.34
C ALA A 309 32.46 8.45 -15.01
N ASP A 310 31.16 8.70 -14.92
CA ASP A 310 30.29 8.41 -13.78
C ASP A 310 30.18 6.89 -13.55
N LEU A 311 30.01 6.10 -14.63
CA LEU A 311 30.08 4.64 -14.59
C LEU A 311 31.49 4.12 -14.27
N SER A 312 32.55 4.79 -14.75
CA SER A 312 33.93 4.44 -14.40
C SER A 312 34.23 4.68 -12.91
N ALA A 313 33.72 5.78 -12.35
CA ALA A 313 33.80 6.05 -10.92
C ALA A 313 32.98 5.02 -10.12
N ARG A 314 31.74 4.74 -10.49
CA ARG A 314 30.92 3.74 -9.78
C ARG A 314 31.47 2.31 -9.92
N ASN A 315 32.11 1.96 -11.03
CA ASN A 315 32.85 0.71 -11.16
C ASN A 315 34.09 0.67 -10.25
N GLN A 316 34.79 1.79 -10.06
CA GLN A 316 35.91 1.87 -9.12
C GLN A 316 35.44 1.74 -7.66
N GLU A 317 34.31 2.34 -7.31
CA GLU A 317 33.64 2.16 -6.01
C GLU A 317 33.20 0.69 -5.81
N LEU A 318 32.56 0.07 -6.81
CA LEU A 318 32.16 -1.35 -6.76
C LEU A 318 33.38 -2.29 -6.63
N CYS A 319 34.51 -1.97 -7.26
CA CYS A 319 35.76 -2.71 -7.05
C CYS A 319 36.30 -2.55 -5.62
N GLN A 320 36.12 -1.39 -4.99
CA GLN A 320 36.49 -1.18 -3.59
C GLN A 320 35.56 -1.97 -2.65
N GLU A 321 34.24 -1.84 -2.84
CA GLU A 321 33.21 -2.61 -2.14
C GLU A 321 33.47 -4.13 -2.24
N LEU A 322 33.85 -4.63 -3.43
CA LEU A 322 34.26 -6.03 -3.62
C LEU A 322 35.54 -6.39 -2.85
N THR A 323 36.58 -5.56 -2.87
CA THR A 323 37.80 -5.86 -2.08
C THR A 323 37.58 -5.79 -0.56
N GLU A 324 36.59 -5.03 -0.09
CA GLU A 324 36.17 -5.03 1.32
C GLU A 324 35.38 -6.32 1.64
N ILE A 325 34.50 -6.76 0.75
CA ILE A 325 33.80 -8.05 0.86
C ILE A 325 34.79 -9.22 0.86
N ASP A 326 35.82 -9.23 0.01
CA ASP A 326 36.87 -10.27 0.00
C ASP A 326 37.65 -10.30 1.32
N GLN A 327 37.96 -9.14 1.90
CA GLN A 327 38.62 -9.04 3.22
C GLN A 327 37.72 -9.54 4.35
N LEU A 328 36.43 -9.21 4.32
CA LEU A 328 35.44 -9.72 5.27
C LEU A 328 35.22 -11.22 5.14
N ALA A 329 35.20 -11.76 3.91
CA ALA A 329 35.13 -13.19 3.66
C ALA A 329 36.36 -13.92 4.23
N GLN A 330 37.57 -13.43 3.94
CA GLN A 330 38.81 -13.99 4.52
C GLN A 330 38.89 -13.88 6.04
N GLN A 331 38.21 -12.91 6.67
CA GLN A 331 38.12 -12.84 8.13
C GLN A 331 37.10 -13.85 8.67
N LEU A 332 35.93 -13.97 8.04
CA LEU A 332 34.90 -14.96 8.40
C LEU A 332 35.39 -16.40 8.21
N GLU A 333 36.24 -16.66 7.21
CA GLU A 333 36.89 -17.97 7.03
C GLU A 333 37.84 -18.30 8.19
N LYS A 334 38.70 -17.35 8.62
CA LYS A 334 39.58 -17.54 9.79
C LYS A 334 38.79 -17.69 11.09
N ASP A 335 37.76 -16.86 11.30
CA ASP A 335 36.92 -16.93 12.49
C ASP A 335 36.18 -18.28 12.55
N LYS A 336 35.74 -18.80 11.40
CA LYS A 336 35.17 -20.14 11.25
C LYS A 336 36.20 -21.25 11.50
N GLU A 337 37.42 -21.13 11.00
CA GLU A 337 38.52 -22.08 11.27
C GLU A 337 38.83 -22.14 12.77
N MET A 338 38.98 -20.99 13.43
CA MET A 338 39.16 -20.91 14.89
C MET A 338 38.01 -21.56 15.66
N VAL A 339 36.75 -21.32 15.26
CA VAL A 339 35.58 -21.97 15.87
C VAL A 339 35.58 -23.48 15.65
N LEU A 340 35.95 -23.96 14.45
CA LEU A 340 36.06 -25.40 14.18
C LEU A 340 37.18 -26.05 14.99
N GLU A 341 38.35 -25.41 15.15
CA GLU A 341 39.42 -25.91 16.02
C GLU A 341 38.97 -26.02 17.48
N THR A 342 38.24 -25.02 18.00
CA THR A 342 37.68 -25.10 19.37
C THR A 342 36.65 -26.23 19.51
N ALA A 343 35.75 -26.40 18.52
CA ALA A 343 34.75 -27.45 18.52
C ALA A 343 35.37 -28.86 18.41
N ASP A 344 36.41 -29.05 17.58
CA ASP A 344 37.13 -30.33 17.51
C ASP A 344 37.93 -30.62 18.78
N MET A 345 38.45 -29.61 19.46
CA MET A 345 39.09 -29.75 20.78
C MET A 345 38.06 -30.19 21.83
N GLU A 346 36.92 -29.51 21.95
CA GLU A 346 35.82 -29.90 22.85
C GLU A 346 35.29 -31.31 22.52
N LEU A 347 35.14 -31.65 21.24
CA LEU A 347 34.74 -33.00 20.82
C LEU A 347 35.80 -34.05 21.16
N GLN A 348 37.10 -33.73 21.15
CA GLN A 348 38.15 -34.63 21.62
C GLN A 348 38.13 -34.82 23.14
N GLU A 349 37.81 -33.78 23.92
CA GLU A 349 37.66 -33.90 25.37
C GLU A 349 36.40 -34.70 25.74
N ALA A 350 35.27 -34.42 25.09
CA ALA A 350 34.04 -35.21 25.24
C ALA A 350 34.25 -36.69 24.86
N LYS A 351 35.00 -36.99 23.79
CA LYS A 351 35.36 -38.38 23.42
C LYS A 351 36.20 -39.07 24.50
N LYS A 352 37.16 -38.38 25.13
CA LYS A 352 37.98 -38.93 26.24
C LYS A 352 37.12 -39.21 27.47
N GLU A 353 36.19 -38.32 27.81
CA GLU A 353 35.29 -38.52 28.95
C GLU A 353 34.27 -39.64 28.69
N ILE A 354 33.75 -39.77 27.46
CA ILE A 354 32.90 -40.91 27.07
C ILE A 354 33.68 -42.23 27.17
N GLN A 355 34.94 -42.27 26.74
CA GLN A 355 35.79 -43.46 26.91
C GLN A 355 36.04 -43.79 28.39
N ARG A 356 36.25 -42.77 29.23
CA ARG A 356 36.39 -42.92 30.70
C ARG A 356 35.12 -43.53 31.31
N GLN A 357 33.94 -43.03 30.92
CA GLN A 357 32.65 -43.54 31.39
C GLN A 357 32.32 -44.93 30.84
N GLN A 358 32.71 -45.25 29.61
CA GLN A 358 32.59 -46.61 29.06
C GLN A 358 33.42 -47.59 29.87
N GLN A 359 34.65 -47.24 30.22
CA GLN A 359 35.49 -48.10 31.06
C GLN A 359 34.94 -48.21 32.51
N GLU A 360 34.33 -47.16 33.06
CA GLU A 360 33.60 -47.25 34.34
C GLU A 360 32.38 -48.19 34.25
N LEU A 361 31.64 -48.17 33.13
CA LEU A 361 30.51 -49.08 32.90
C LEU A 361 30.97 -50.54 32.74
N GLU A 362 32.05 -50.81 31.97
CA GLU A 362 32.61 -52.16 31.84
C GLU A 362 33.01 -52.75 33.21
N ASN A 363 33.68 -51.96 34.06
CA ASN A 363 34.02 -52.37 35.43
C ASN A 363 32.76 -52.66 36.28
N LEU A 364 31.70 -51.85 36.14
CA LEU A 364 30.44 -52.07 36.84
C LEU A 364 29.67 -53.30 36.31
N GLU A 365 29.74 -53.59 35.01
CA GLU A 365 29.17 -54.80 34.41
C GLU A 365 29.89 -56.06 34.89
N GLU A 366 31.21 -56.04 35.05
CA GLU A 366 31.96 -57.15 35.66
C GLU A 366 31.53 -57.38 37.13
N VAL A 367 31.36 -56.32 37.92
CA VAL A 367 30.84 -56.41 39.30
C VAL A 367 29.39 -56.91 39.35
N ILE A 368 28.55 -56.55 38.36
CA ILE A 368 27.20 -57.12 38.24
C ILE A 368 27.28 -58.60 37.82
N ALA A 369 28.26 -59.00 37.03
CA ALA A 369 28.47 -60.39 36.62
C ALA A 369 29.05 -61.28 37.75
N THR A 370 29.85 -60.75 38.68
CA THR A 370 30.21 -61.46 39.92
C THR A 370 29.00 -61.64 40.80
N LEU A 371 28.29 -60.56 41.15
CA LEU A 371 27.10 -60.63 42.01
C LEU A 371 26.00 -61.57 41.46
N LYS A 372 25.83 -61.66 40.13
CA LYS A 372 24.91 -62.63 39.50
C LYS A 372 25.34 -64.09 39.68
N ARG A 373 26.65 -64.39 39.67
CA ARG A 373 27.16 -65.73 39.99
C ARG A 373 26.94 -66.07 41.46
N ASP A 374 27.30 -65.15 42.35
CA ASP A 374 27.14 -65.33 43.81
C ASP A 374 25.66 -65.56 44.17
N MET A 375 24.73 -64.86 43.50
CA MET A 375 23.28 -65.11 43.63
C MET A 375 22.86 -66.49 43.13
N ALA A 376 23.38 -66.96 41.99
CA ALA A 376 23.06 -68.28 41.45
C ALA A 376 23.58 -69.41 42.35
N GLU A 377 24.80 -69.29 42.88
CA GLU A 377 25.36 -70.21 43.89
C GLU A 377 24.49 -70.21 45.16
N GLY A 378 24.07 -69.03 45.63
CA GLY A 378 23.12 -68.90 46.74
C GLY A 378 21.76 -69.56 46.48
N ASP A 379 21.24 -69.50 45.26
CA ASP A 379 19.98 -70.16 44.88
C ASP A 379 20.13 -71.68 44.71
N HIS A 380 21.29 -72.18 44.28
CA HIS A 380 21.62 -73.61 44.32
C HIS A 380 21.62 -74.15 45.76
N VAL A 381 22.22 -73.42 46.71
CA VAL A 381 22.19 -73.77 48.14
C VAL A 381 20.75 -73.76 48.69
N LYS A 382 19.94 -72.75 48.34
CA LYS A 382 18.50 -72.72 48.67
C LYS A 382 17.70 -73.84 48.00
N GLY A 383 18.16 -74.36 46.86
CA GLY A 383 17.59 -75.54 46.20
C GLY A 383 17.79 -76.77 47.07
N HIS A 384 19.05 -77.10 47.37
CA HIS A 384 19.41 -78.26 48.18
C HIS A 384 18.75 -78.26 49.58
N LEU A 385 18.64 -77.08 50.22
CA LEU A 385 17.93 -76.95 51.49
C LEU A 385 16.40 -77.14 51.37
N ARG A 386 15.80 -76.87 50.21
CA ARG A 386 14.37 -77.16 49.96
C ARG A 386 14.14 -78.64 49.71
N ASP A 387 15.05 -79.30 48.99
CA ASP A 387 14.97 -80.76 48.76
C ASP A 387 15.05 -81.53 50.08
N GLN A 388 16.00 -81.15 50.96
CA GLN A 388 16.10 -81.71 52.32
C GLN A 388 14.84 -81.47 53.18
N LEU A 389 14.13 -80.35 53.00
CA LEU A 389 12.87 -80.08 53.69
C LEU A 389 11.71 -80.93 53.14
N LEU A 390 11.70 -81.23 51.83
CA LEU A 390 10.72 -82.14 51.22
C LEU A 390 10.92 -83.59 51.69
N ASP A 391 12.17 -84.07 51.78
CA ASP A 391 12.50 -85.39 52.33
C ASP A 391 12.03 -85.56 53.79
N LEU A 392 12.14 -84.49 54.60
CA LEU A 392 11.64 -84.44 55.98
C LEU A 392 10.11 -84.34 56.04
N GLN A 393 9.47 -83.63 55.10
CA GLN A 393 8.02 -83.56 55.02
C GLN A 393 7.41 -84.91 54.63
N GLU A 394 7.98 -85.62 53.65
CA GLU A 394 7.50 -86.97 53.26
C GLU A 394 7.67 -88.00 54.40
N GLN A 395 8.60 -87.77 55.33
CA GLN A 395 8.72 -88.56 56.58
C GLN A 395 7.61 -88.24 57.59
N ASN A 396 7.24 -86.95 57.73
CA ASN A 396 6.10 -86.55 58.57
C ASN A 396 4.78 -87.09 58.01
N ASP A 397 4.53 -86.99 56.70
CA ASP A 397 3.30 -87.51 56.07
C ASP A 397 3.12 -89.02 56.34
N LYS A 398 4.23 -89.79 56.34
CA LYS A 398 4.25 -91.22 56.71
C LYS A 398 3.94 -91.44 58.20
N MET A 399 4.39 -90.56 59.09
CA MET A 399 4.03 -90.59 60.51
C MET A 399 2.55 -90.22 60.74
N GLU A 400 2.02 -89.22 60.04
CA GLU A 400 0.60 -88.84 60.12
C GLU A 400 -0.31 -89.98 59.62
N GLY A 401 0.06 -90.67 58.53
CA GLY A 401 -0.64 -91.87 58.07
C GLY A 401 -0.69 -93.00 59.11
N LEU A 402 0.40 -93.21 59.86
CA LEU A 402 0.44 -94.16 60.97
C LEU A 402 -0.42 -93.72 62.17
N ILE A 403 -0.42 -92.42 62.49
CA ILE A 403 -1.29 -91.86 63.54
C ILE A 403 -2.75 -92.07 63.17
N HIS A 404 -3.16 -91.73 61.94
CA HIS A 404 -4.55 -91.85 61.51
C HIS A 404 -5.05 -93.32 61.52
N PHE A 405 -4.20 -94.28 61.16
CA PHE A 405 -4.53 -95.70 61.29
C PHE A 405 -4.83 -96.10 62.74
N LEU A 406 -4.02 -95.63 63.70
CA LEU A 406 -4.24 -95.87 65.13
C LEU A 406 -5.50 -95.18 65.67
N GLU A 407 -5.86 -94.00 65.15
CA GLU A 407 -7.11 -93.32 65.49
C GLU A 407 -8.36 -94.08 65.02
N VAL A 408 -8.32 -94.64 63.81
CA VAL A 408 -9.41 -95.46 63.27
C VAL A 408 -9.59 -96.75 64.09
N ASP A 409 -8.49 -97.41 64.45
CA ASP A 409 -8.53 -98.64 65.25
C ASP A 409 -9.02 -98.37 66.69
N LYS A 410 -8.60 -97.24 67.28
CA LYS A 410 -9.13 -96.71 68.55
C LYS A 410 -10.64 -96.46 68.46
N LYS A 411 -11.12 -95.80 67.40
CA LYS A 411 -12.55 -95.48 67.23
C LYS A 411 -13.39 -96.76 67.12
N ARG A 412 -12.96 -97.74 66.34
CA ARG A 412 -13.63 -99.05 66.22
C ARG A 412 -13.70 -99.82 67.56
N LEU A 413 -12.73 -99.62 68.46
CA LEU A 413 -12.78 -100.16 69.82
C LEU A 413 -13.77 -99.37 70.71
N GLN A 414 -13.84 -98.05 70.55
CA GLN A 414 -14.77 -97.20 71.29
C GLN A 414 -16.24 -97.48 70.90
N ASP A 415 -16.55 -97.57 69.60
CA ASP A 415 -17.89 -97.91 69.08
C ASP A 415 -18.42 -99.24 69.68
N LYS A 416 -17.53 -100.23 69.88
CA LYS A 416 -17.85 -101.52 70.53
C LYS A 416 -18.20 -101.40 72.01
N VAL A 417 -17.56 -100.48 72.74
CA VAL A 417 -17.89 -100.23 74.15
C VAL A 417 -19.24 -99.53 74.25
N GLU A 418 -19.47 -98.50 73.43
CA GLU A 418 -20.73 -97.74 73.40
C GLU A 418 -21.93 -98.67 73.08
N ALA A 419 -21.78 -99.59 72.13
CA ALA A 419 -22.80 -100.60 71.80
C ALA A 419 -23.20 -101.49 72.99
N MET A 420 -22.26 -101.95 73.84
CA MET A 420 -22.61 -102.70 75.05
C MET A 420 -23.39 -101.83 76.05
N THR A 421 -22.93 -100.60 76.29
CA THR A 421 -23.63 -99.69 77.22
C THR A 421 -25.03 -99.30 76.75
N GLN A 422 -25.36 -99.48 75.47
CA GLN A 422 -26.70 -99.23 74.96
C GLN A 422 -27.66 -100.39 75.27
N ALA A 423 -27.19 -101.64 75.14
CA ALA A 423 -27.98 -102.82 75.53
C ALA A 423 -28.32 -102.83 77.03
N ASP A 424 -27.39 -102.40 77.89
CA ASP A 424 -27.64 -102.24 79.33
C ASP A 424 -28.80 -101.27 79.63
N LYS A 425 -28.93 -100.18 78.85
CA LYS A 425 -30.01 -99.19 79.03
C LYS A 425 -31.37 -99.74 78.60
N GLU A 426 -31.43 -100.53 77.53
CA GLU A 426 -32.69 -101.11 77.04
C GLU A 426 -33.29 -102.08 78.05
N MET A 427 -32.47 -102.89 78.73
CA MET A 427 -32.91 -103.75 79.82
C MET A 427 -33.43 -102.97 81.05
N ILE A 428 -32.88 -101.78 81.33
CA ILE A 428 -33.39 -100.89 82.38
C ILE A 428 -34.79 -100.35 82.00
N LEU A 429 -34.99 -99.96 80.74
CA LEU A 429 -36.26 -99.39 80.26
C LEU A 429 -37.43 -100.39 80.29
N GLU A 430 -37.20 -101.68 80.04
CA GLU A 430 -38.25 -102.71 80.23
C GLU A 430 -38.69 -102.85 81.69
N LEU A 431 -37.75 -102.78 82.64
CA LEU A 431 -38.03 -102.82 84.08
C LEU A 431 -38.84 -101.60 84.55
N GLU A 432 -38.72 -100.46 83.87
CA GLU A 432 -39.54 -99.27 84.14
C GLU A 432 -40.94 -99.35 83.51
N GLN A 433 -41.08 -99.89 82.29
CA GLN A 433 -42.40 -100.10 81.68
C GLN A 433 -43.32 -101.00 82.50
N MET A 434 -42.78 -102.04 83.16
CA MET A 434 -43.56 -102.90 84.05
C MET A 434 -44.10 -102.16 85.28
N ARG A 435 -43.44 -101.09 85.73
CA ARG A 435 -43.88 -100.26 86.85
C ARG A 435 -45.11 -99.40 86.49
N ALA A 436 -45.27 -99.05 85.22
CA ALA A 436 -46.34 -98.17 84.75
C ALA A 436 -47.76 -98.77 84.82
N ARG A 437 -47.91 -100.09 85.01
CA ARG A 437 -49.23 -100.76 85.01
C ARG A 437 -49.98 -100.70 86.34
N HIS A 438 -49.33 -100.35 87.46
CA HIS A 438 -49.95 -100.29 88.78
C HIS A 438 -49.51 -99.07 89.63
N GLY A 439 -50.19 -97.93 89.47
CA GLY A 439 -50.34 -96.92 90.52
C GLY A 439 -49.53 -95.61 90.39
N MET A 440 -50.24 -94.53 90.02
CA MET A 440 -50.10 -93.14 90.52
C MET A 440 -48.70 -92.58 90.85
N CYS A 441 -48.15 -91.68 90.01
CA CYS A 441 -47.90 -90.24 90.34
C CYS A 441 -46.95 -89.51 89.34
N GLY A 442 -47.38 -88.36 88.80
CA GLY A 442 -46.64 -87.08 88.87
C GLY A 442 -45.37 -86.76 88.04
N LYS A 443 -45.54 -85.74 87.17
CA LYS A 443 -44.64 -84.59 86.90
C LYS A 443 -43.59 -84.60 85.77
N GLU A 444 -43.28 -83.35 85.40
CA GLU A 444 -42.28 -82.71 84.53
C GLU A 444 -40.85 -83.33 84.57
N GLN A 445 -39.91 -83.08 83.62
CA GLN A 445 -39.44 -81.74 83.19
C GLN A 445 -38.66 -81.67 81.86
N SER A 446 -38.19 -80.46 81.51
CA SER A 446 -37.56 -80.00 80.24
C SER A 446 -36.04 -79.71 80.44
N PRO A 447 -35.25 -79.03 79.55
CA PRO A 447 -35.48 -78.52 78.18
C PRO A 447 -34.39 -79.10 77.19
N SER A 448 -33.64 -78.46 76.25
CA SER A 448 -33.46 -77.05 75.83
C SER A 448 -32.75 -76.80 74.46
N ARG A 449 -33.12 -75.69 73.81
CA ARG A 449 -32.26 -74.63 73.20
C ARG A 449 -31.33 -74.82 71.98
N LEU A 450 -31.21 -75.97 71.30
CA LEU A 450 -30.41 -76.01 70.05
C LEU A 450 -31.03 -75.18 68.89
N ASP A 451 -32.36 -75.18 68.80
CA ASP A 451 -33.14 -74.86 67.59
C ASP A 451 -33.05 -73.42 67.01
N GLY A 452 -32.36 -72.48 67.67
CA GLY A 452 -32.37 -71.06 67.30
C GLY A 452 -31.56 -70.71 66.04
N PHE A 453 -30.53 -71.51 65.76
CA PHE A 453 -29.80 -71.71 64.51
C PHE A 453 -29.66 -70.54 63.49
N LEU A 454 -30.77 -70.16 62.83
CA LEU A 454 -30.77 -69.80 61.41
C LEU A 454 -30.96 -68.30 61.10
N LYS A 455 -30.76 -67.43 62.10
CA LYS A 455 -30.61 -65.96 61.92
C LYS A 455 -29.22 -65.42 62.30
N SER A 456 -28.26 -66.34 62.34
CA SER A 456 -27.02 -66.18 61.58
C SER A 456 -27.27 -65.61 60.16
N LEU A 457 -26.22 -65.16 59.46
CA LEU A 457 -26.29 -64.58 58.10
C LEU A 457 -26.96 -63.18 58.00
N GLU A 458 -27.90 -62.80 58.87
CA GLU A 458 -28.54 -61.46 58.83
C GLU A 458 -27.58 -60.29 59.17
N GLU A 459 -26.43 -60.61 59.75
CA GLU A 459 -25.39 -59.66 60.14
C GLU A 459 -24.43 -59.32 58.98
N GLU A 460 -24.20 -60.22 58.02
CA GLU A 460 -23.20 -60.04 56.93
C GLU A 460 -23.65 -59.04 55.86
N ARG A 461 -24.97 -58.86 55.69
CA ARG A 461 -25.58 -57.77 54.90
C ARG A 461 -25.03 -56.39 55.28
N ASN A 462 -24.56 -56.21 56.52
CA ASN A 462 -24.05 -54.92 56.99
C ASN A 462 -22.69 -54.55 56.39
N TYR A 463 -21.89 -55.52 55.89
CA TYR A 463 -20.58 -55.23 55.31
C TYR A 463 -20.70 -54.54 53.95
N TYR A 464 -21.47 -55.12 53.03
CA TYR A 464 -21.73 -54.55 51.69
C TYR A 464 -22.52 -53.23 51.68
N LYS A 465 -22.86 -52.66 52.85
CA LYS A 465 -23.35 -51.28 53.00
C LYS A 465 -22.25 -50.24 53.16
N GLN A 466 -21.08 -50.58 53.69
CA GLN A 466 -20.14 -49.57 54.22
C GLN A 466 -19.23 -48.89 53.17
N GLU A 467 -19.03 -49.52 52.01
CA GLU A 467 -18.12 -49.00 50.97
C GLU A 467 -18.70 -47.83 50.16
N LEU A 468 -20.04 -47.73 50.04
CA LEU A 468 -20.67 -46.90 49.00
C LEU A 468 -21.30 -45.58 49.50
N GLU A 469 -21.48 -45.39 50.82
CA GLU A 469 -22.06 -44.15 51.37
C GLU A 469 -21.03 -43.00 51.54
N ARG A 470 -19.72 -43.29 51.59
CA ARG A 470 -18.69 -42.30 51.99
C ARG A 470 -18.45 -41.12 51.02
N TYR A 471 -19.11 -41.10 49.86
CA TYR A 471 -18.91 -40.10 48.81
C TYR A 471 -20.06 -39.10 48.58
N ARG A 472 -21.13 -39.08 49.42
CA ARG A 472 -22.22 -38.09 49.29
C ARG A 472 -22.66 -37.42 50.59
N LEU A 473 -22.07 -36.24 50.81
CA LEU A 473 -22.68 -35.02 51.38
C LEU A 473 -23.39 -35.06 52.75
N LEU A 474 -22.82 -34.24 53.66
CA LEU A 474 -23.50 -33.44 54.70
C LEU A 474 -24.03 -34.10 56.00
N ARG A 475 -23.96 -33.28 57.06
CA ARG A 475 -24.86 -33.21 58.25
C ARG A 475 -24.69 -34.25 59.38
N GLY A 476 -24.35 -33.76 60.58
CA GLY A 476 -24.21 -34.53 61.84
C GLY A 476 -22.73 -34.57 62.28
N ARG A 477 -22.24 -33.93 63.35
CA ARG A 477 -22.60 -34.03 64.78
C ARG A 477 -22.67 -35.50 65.22
N THR A 478 -21.86 -36.00 66.17
CA THR A 478 -21.17 -35.34 67.31
C THR A 478 -19.89 -36.06 67.71
N ASP A 479 -18.97 -35.40 68.44
CA ASP A 479 -18.35 -36.07 69.59
C ASP A 479 -18.10 -35.13 70.80
N LYS A 480 -17.86 -35.73 71.98
CA LYS A 480 -18.13 -35.18 73.33
C LYS A 480 -16.95 -34.41 73.95
N SER A 481 -17.22 -33.54 74.93
CA SER A 481 -16.45 -33.38 76.20
C SER A 481 -17.11 -32.37 77.17
N PRO A 482 -16.83 -32.39 78.49
CA PRO A 482 -17.92 -32.28 79.46
C PRO A 482 -17.95 -31.04 80.38
N THR A 483 -19.16 -30.73 80.87
CA THR A 483 -19.45 -29.98 82.10
C THR A 483 -19.17 -30.85 83.35
N PRO A 484 -18.76 -30.28 84.51
CA PRO A 484 -19.76 -29.72 85.44
C PRO A 484 -19.34 -28.44 86.20
N SER A 485 -20.35 -27.79 86.79
CA SER A 485 -20.27 -26.61 87.69
C SER A 485 -20.59 -27.06 89.15
N PRO A 486 -20.85 -26.18 90.15
CA PRO A 486 -20.56 -24.73 90.32
C PRO A 486 -19.95 -24.35 91.70
N GLY A 487 -19.47 -23.10 91.90
CA GLY A 487 -19.20 -22.59 93.27
C GLY A 487 -18.59 -21.18 93.42
N ARG A 488 -19.12 -20.41 94.39
CA ARG A 488 -18.71 -19.12 95.04
C ARG A 488 -17.19 -18.79 95.03
N GLY A 489 -16.71 -17.53 95.09
CA GLY A 489 -17.34 -16.19 95.17
C GLY A 489 -16.57 -15.17 96.06
N ARG A 490 -16.79 -13.85 95.88
CA ARG A 490 -16.22 -12.65 96.60
C ARG A 490 -14.80 -12.15 96.25
N SER A 491 -14.64 -10.82 96.35
CA SER A 491 -13.38 -10.02 96.35
C SER A 491 -12.65 -10.06 97.72
N PRO A 492 -11.34 -9.69 97.84
CA PRO A 492 -10.94 -8.27 97.97
C PRO A 492 -9.49 -7.91 97.51
N ARG A 493 -8.95 -6.78 98.03
CA ARG A 493 -7.55 -6.26 98.05
C ARG A 493 -6.42 -7.33 98.03
N GLY A 494 -5.18 -7.06 97.57
CA GLY A 494 -4.56 -5.84 96.99
C GLY A 494 -3.04 -5.73 97.32
N ARG A 495 -2.34 -4.73 96.72
CA ARG A 495 -0.90 -4.34 96.87
C ARG A 495 0.20 -5.27 96.26
N GLY A 496 1.16 -4.63 95.58
CA GLY A 496 2.53 -5.15 95.35
C GLY A 496 2.81 -5.80 93.98
N SER A 497 3.93 -5.55 93.29
CA SER A 497 4.51 -4.29 92.75
C SER A 497 5.83 -4.63 92.01
N TRP A 498 6.17 -3.90 90.95
CA TRP A 498 7.40 -4.04 90.12
C TRP A 498 7.45 -5.33 89.25
N HIS A 499 8.01 -5.35 88.03
CA HIS A 499 8.66 -4.35 87.15
C HIS A 499 8.29 -4.69 85.67
N GLY A 500 8.44 -3.76 84.70
CA GLY A 500 8.81 -4.19 83.34
C GLY A 500 8.17 -3.59 82.06
N LYS A 501 8.16 -2.26 81.89
CA LYS A 501 8.50 -1.57 80.61
C LYS A 501 7.59 -1.73 79.35
N ARG A 502 6.97 -0.61 78.94
CA ARG A 502 7.03 0.08 77.61
C ARG A 502 5.67 0.67 77.14
N ASP A 503 5.77 1.84 76.50
CA ASP A 503 4.80 2.63 75.70
C ASP A 503 3.48 3.09 76.36
N GLY A 504 3.21 4.41 76.27
CA GLY A 504 2.02 5.07 76.83
C GLY A 504 2.30 6.52 77.24
N ASP A 505 2.41 7.44 76.27
CA ASP A 505 2.69 8.87 76.52
C ASP A 505 1.75 9.79 75.70
N ALA A 506 0.76 10.37 76.39
CA ALA A 506 -0.23 11.32 75.82
C ALA A 506 -1.11 12.01 76.89
N GLU A 507 -1.35 11.34 78.04
CA GLU A 507 -2.37 11.79 79.01
C GLU A 507 -1.77 12.50 80.24
N LEU A 508 -0.54 12.16 80.64
CA LEU A 508 0.13 12.71 81.82
C LEU A 508 0.35 14.24 81.73
N SER A 509 0.53 14.76 80.51
CA SER A 509 0.78 16.18 80.23
C SER A 509 -0.45 17.10 80.42
N ARG A 510 -1.66 16.55 80.61
CA ARG A 510 -2.87 17.34 80.93
C ARG A 510 -2.99 17.58 82.44
N ALA A 511 -2.86 16.54 83.26
CA ALA A 511 -2.95 16.62 84.72
C ALA A 511 -1.92 17.59 85.36
N LEU A 512 -0.77 17.81 84.71
CA LEU A 512 0.23 18.79 85.17
C LEU A 512 -0.20 20.25 85.00
N LYS A 513 -1.06 20.59 84.02
CA LYS A 513 -1.57 21.95 83.84
C LYS A 513 -2.66 22.29 84.83
N GLU A 514 -3.60 21.37 85.03
CA GLU A 514 -4.72 21.51 85.97
C GLU A 514 -4.23 21.75 87.42
N ARG A 515 -3.09 21.15 87.79
CA ARG A 515 -2.41 21.42 89.06
C ARG A 515 -1.97 22.88 89.20
N ASP A 516 -1.31 23.43 88.19
CA ASP A 516 -0.66 24.74 88.26
C ASP A 516 -1.69 25.89 88.21
N GLU A 517 -2.80 25.68 87.49
CA GLU A 517 -3.94 26.59 87.48
C GLU A 517 -4.63 26.65 88.87
N LEU A 518 -4.85 25.51 89.52
CA LEU A 518 -5.39 25.46 90.89
C LEU A 518 -4.45 26.10 91.93
N GLN A 519 -3.13 25.98 91.73
CA GLN A 519 -2.14 26.62 92.60
C GLN A 519 -2.12 28.15 92.47
N SER A 520 -2.47 28.69 91.28
CA SER A 520 -2.66 30.14 91.08
C SER A 520 -3.90 30.68 91.80
N VAL A 521 -5.00 29.92 91.82
CA VAL A 521 -6.26 30.31 92.49
C VAL A 521 -6.10 30.40 94.01
N LEU A 522 -5.32 29.50 94.63
CA LEU A 522 -5.04 29.54 96.07
C LEU A 522 -4.31 30.84 96.50
N LEU A 523 -3.30 31.25 95.73
CA LEU A 523 -2.61 32.54 95.92
C LEU A 523 -3.55 33.76 95.80
N GLY A 524 -4.62 33.65 95.00
CA GLY A 524 -5.68 34.65 94.94
C GLY A 524 -6.52 34.73 96.22
N PHE A 525 -6.83 33.58 96.83
CA PHE A 525 -7.59 33.53 98.10
C PHE A 525 -6.79 34.06 99.29
N GLU A 526 -5.49 33.77 99.38
CA GLU A 526 -4.62 34.31 100.45
C GLU A 526 -4.64 35.84 100.44
N LYS A 527 -4.48 36.45 99.26
CA LYS A 527 -4.51 37.90 99.10
C LYS A 527 -5.87 38.52 99.44
N HIS A 528 -6.97 37.86 99.10
CA HIS A 528 -8.32 38.32 99.46
C HIS A 528 -8.59 38.24 100.98
N MET A 529 -7.94 37.30 101.68
CA MET A 529 -8.00 37.18 103.13
C MET A 529 -7.32 38.37 103.84
N GLU A 530 -6.25 38.90 103.24
CA GLU A 530 -5.51 40.08 103.72
C GLU A 530 -6.38 41.36 103.62
N ASP A 531 -7.10 41.55 102.50
CA ASP A 531 -8.08 42.62 102.32
C ASP A 531 -9.23 42.58 103.36
N ILE A 532 -9.67 41.38 103.74
CA ILE A 532 -10.71 41.22 104.78
C ILE A 532 -10.15 41.62 106.16
N GLN A 533 -8.91 41.25 106.49
CA GLN A 533 -8.28 41.64 107.75
C GLN A 533 -8.05 43.16 107.88
N THR A 534 -7.84 43.90 106.79
CA THR A 534 -7.76 45.37 106.85
C THR A 534 -9.14 46.01 107.09
N ARG A 535 -10.20 45.52 106.43
CA ARG A 535 -11.58 46.02 106.64
C ARG A 535 -12.10 45.81 108.06
N VAL A 536 -11.80 44.67 108.69
CA VAL A 536 -12.19 44.43 110.10
C VAL A 536 -11.56 45.46 111.06
N LYS A 537 -10.34 45.95 110.78
CA LYS A 537 -9.67 46.98 111.60
C LYS A 537 -10.36 48.34 111.49
N LEU A 538 -10.93 48.69 110.34
CA LEU A 538 -11.70 49.94 110.17
C LEU A 538 -13.03 49.88 110.92
N LEU A 539 -13.81 48.80 110.76
CA LEU A 539 -15.08 48.60 111.47
C LEU A 539 -14.90 48.54 113.01
N THR A 540 -13.74 48.09 113.46
CA THR A 540 -13.35 48.11 114.90
C THR A 540 -13.29 49.55 115.43
N ALA A 541 -12.71 50.48 114.68
CA ALA A 541 -12.58 51.88 115.09
C ALA A 541 -13.92 52.63 115.08
N GLU A 542 -14.78 52.40 114.08
CA GLU A 542 -16.13 52.99 114.00
C GLU A 542 -16.99 52.58 115.21
N ARG A 543 -16.89 51.31 115.64
CA ARG A 543 -17.57 50.77 116.83
C ARG A 543 -17.11 51.46 118.12
N ASP A 544 -15.83 51.78 118.25
CA ASP A 544 -15.29 52.48 119.43
C ASP A 544 -15.71 53.98 119.46
N GLN A 545 -15.86 54.60 118.28
CA GLN A 545 -16.37 55.97 118.14
C GLN A 545 -17.86 56.10 118.51
N LEU A 546 -18.69 55.11 118.19
CA LEU A 546 -20.09 55.08 118.61
C LEU A 546 -20.26 54.84 120.13
N SER A 547 -19.40 54.00 120.71
CA SER A 547 -19.42 53.68 122.15
C SER A 547 -19.18 54.93 123.05
N THR A 548 -18.31 55.84 122.61
CA THR A 548 -18.02 57.10 123.33
C THR A 548 -19.16 58.12 123.23
N GLN A 549 -19.90 58.17 122.11
CA GLN A 549 -21.09 59.03 121.98
C GLN A 549 -22.22 58.59 122.92
N TYR A 550 -22.41 57.28 123.11
CA TYR A 550 -23.45 56.74 124.01
C TYR A 550 -23.22 57.13 125.49
N GLN A 551 -21.96 57.19 125.94
CA GLN A 551 -21.64 57.56 127.33
C GLN A 551 -22.02 59.01 127.64
N GLN A 552 -21.82 59.93 126.70
CA GLN A 552 -22.13 61.36 126.89
C GLN A 552 -23.63 61.59 127.17
N ALA A 553 -24.51 60.91 126.43
CA ALA A 553 -25.96 60.99 126.63
C ALA A 553 -26.43 60.49 128.02
N GLN A 554 -25.69 59.57 128.65
CA GLN A 554 -26.01 59.06 130.00
C GLN A 554 -25.59 60.02 131.13
N GLU A 555 -24.84 61.08 130.85
CA GLU A 555 -24.45 62.08 131.87
C GLU A 555 -25.42 63.27 131.92
N GLU A 556 -26.08 63.59 130.81
CA GLU A 556 -27.11 64.64 130.75
C GLU A 556 -28.38 64.22 131.51
N LEU A 557 -28.83 62.97 131.32
CA LEU A 557 -30.04 62.43 131.95
C LEU A 557 -29.99 62.48 133.50
N ARG A 558 -28.80 62.35 134.08
CA ARG A 558 -28.59 62.39 135.54
C ARG A 558 -28.77 63.77 136.17
N ARG A 559 -28.72 64.86 135.38
CA ARG A 559 -28.87 66.24 135.90
C ARG A 559 -30.32 66.60 136.21
N VAL A 560 -31.29 65.94 135.58
CA VAL A 560 -32.72 66.28 135.66
C VAL A 560 -33.40 65.71 136.92
N GLN A 561 -32.73 64.80 137.65
CA GLN A 561 -33.32 64.06 138.76
C GLN A 561 -33.20 64.72 140.15
N TRP A 562 -32.80 66.00 140.24
CA TRP A 562 -32.40 66.66 141.50
C TRP A 562 -33.27 67.85 141.97
N GLU A 563 -34.41 68.14 141.33
CA GLU A 563 -35.14 69.43 141.53
C GLU A 563 -36.58 69.35 142.13
N LEU A 564 -36.93 68.39 143.00
CA LEU A 564 -38.27 68.43 143.66
C LEU A 564 -38.40 67.71 145.03
N GLU A 565 -38.66 68.46 146.10
CA GLU A 565 -39.03 67.98 147.46
C GLU A 565 -39.98 68.96 148.21
N SER A 566 -40.80 68.45 149.16
CA SER A 566 -41.62 69.17 150.18
C SER A 566 -42.81 70.06 149.72
N SER A 567 -43.89 70.29 150.50
CA SER A 567 -44.49 69.65 151.70
C SER A 567 -45.87 70.30 152.02
N GLU A 568 -46.82 69.62 152.70
CA GLU A 568 -47.44 70.05 154.00
C GLU A 568 -48.82 69.44 154.41
N PHE A 569 -48.90 69.13 155.72
CA PHE A 569 -50.03 69.16 156.68
C PHE A 569 -51.26 68.20 156.69
N GLN A 570 -51.70 67.91 157.94
CA GLN A 570 -52.88 67.13 158.36
C GLN A 570 -53.59 67.84 159.55
N TYR A 571 -54.61 67.20 160.15
CA TYR A 571 -55.28 67.57 161.42
C TYR A 571 -56.42 68.61 161.38
N ARG A 572 -57.55 68.25 160.77
CA ARG A 572 -58.89 68.66 161.24
C ARG A 572 -59.91 67.51 161.37
N ILE A 573 -59.38 66.29 161.50
CA ILE A 573 -60.12 65.02 161.52
C ILE A 573 -60.98 64.88 162.79
N ARG A 574 -62.23 65.34 162.75
CA ARG A 574 -63.31 64.80 163.61
C ARG A 574 -64.71 64.93 163.01
N ASP A 575 -65.07 66.07 162.42
CA ASP A 575 -66.43 66.30 161.88
C ASP A 575 -66.59 65.76 160.44
N ASP A 576 -65.52 65.67 159.65
CA ASP A 576 -65.54 65.15 158.27
C ASP A 576 -65.95 63.65 158.15
N GLY A 577 -66.04 62.92 159.26
CA GLY A 577 -66.26 61.46 159.28
C GLY A 577 -67.60 61.03 158.69
N GLU A 578 -68.69 61.65 159.11
CA GLU A 578 -70.05 61.28 158.67
C GLU A 578 -70.36 61.75 157.24
N GLN A 579 -69.67 62.80 156.77
CA GLN A 579 -69.82 63.34 155.42
C GLN A 579 -69.10 62.46 154.38
N THR A 580 -67.91 61.95 154.71
CA THR A 580 -67.03 61.21 153.77
C THR A 580 -67.48 59.77 153.51
N GLU A 581 -68.18 59.12 154.45
CA GLU A 581 -68.70 57.76 154.25
C GLU A 581 -69.77 57.70 153.13
N ALA A 582 -70.56 58.77 152.96
CA ALA A 582 -71.52 58.90 151.87
C ALA A 582 -70.85 59.07 150.49
N GLU A 583 -69.71 59.76 150.41
CA GLU A 583 -68.97 59.94 149.16
C GLU A 583 -68.24 58.66 148.73
N LEU A 584 -67.73 57.87 149.69
CA LEU A 584 -67.02 56.62 149.44
C LEU A 584 -67.91 55.56 148.76
N GLN A 585 -69.20 55.51 149.10
CA GLN A 585 -70.19 54.66 148.43
C GLN A 585 -70.46 55.06 146.97
N ARG A 586 -70.19 56.33 146.60
CA ARG A 586 -70.38 56.83 145.24
C ARG A 586 -69.19 56.50 144.34
N VAL A 587 -67.97 56.73 144.83
CA VAL A 587 -66.71 56.40 144.12
C VAL A 587 -66.58 54.90 143.86
N THR A 588 -67.08 54.05 144.76
CA THR A 588 -67.05 52.59 144.57
C THR A 588 -67.97 52.11 143.43
N ALA A 589 -69.11 52.77 143.18
CA ALA A 589 -69.96 52.47 142.03
C ALA A 589 -69.31 52.91 140.70
N GLU A 590 -68.67 54.09 140.67
CA GLU A 590 -67.97 54.59 139.48
C GLU A 590 -66.76 53.72 139.09
N ARG A 591 -66.01 53.22 140.08
CA ARG A 591 -64.93 52.24 139.90
C ARG A 591 -65.37 51.01 139.11
N ASP A 592 -66.51 50.43 139.45
CA ASP A 592 -66.94 49.15 138.87
C ASP A 592 -67.53 49.35 137.46
N ALA A 593 -68.24 50.46 137.22
CA ALA A 593 -68.65 50.86 135.86
C ALA A 593 -67.44 51.08 134.91
N LEU A 594 -66.31 51.56 135.42
CA LEU A 594 -65.07 51.67 134.64
C LEU A 594 -64.40 50.32 134.37
N ARG A 595 -64.46 49.37 135.31
CA ARG A 595 -63.97 48.00 135.11
C ARG A 595 -64.72 47.26 134.00
N ASP A 596 -66.04 47.34 133.97
CA ASP A 596 -66.84 46.67 132.94
C ASP A 596 -66.58 47.28 131.55
N ARG A 597 -66.42 48.60 131.45
CA ARG A 597 -65.99 49.25 130.20
C ARG A 597 -64.61 48.78 129.74
N LEU A 598 -63.63 48.70 130.65
CA LEU A 598 -62.29 48.20 130.33
C LEU A 598 -62.33 46.74 129.84
N LYS A 599 -63.13 45.90 130.48
CA LYS A 599 -63.30 44.48 130.13
C LYS A 599 -63.93 44.30 128.75
N VAL A 600 -64.94 45.10 128.40
CA VAL A 600 -65.52 45.11 127.05
C VAL A 600 -64.48 45.55 126.01
N ALA A 601 -63.78 46.66 126.25
CA ALA A 601 -62.75 47.16 125.32
C ALA A 601 -61.58 46.17 125.11
N GLN A 602 -61.20 45.43 126.16
CA GLN A 602 -60.22 44.35 126.05
C GLN A 602 -60.76 43.17 125.23
N SER A 603 -62.04 42.80 125.38
CA SER A 603 -62.63 41.71 124.61
C SER A 603 -62.72 42.03 123.10
N THR A 604 -63.08 43.26 122.73
CA THR A 604 -63.12 43.67 121.31
C THR A 604 -61.72 43.76 120.71
N ALA A 605 -60.75 44.30 121.45
CA ALA A 605 -59.37 44.37 120.98
C ALA A 605 -58.73 42.99 120.75
N LEU A 606 -59.21 41.93 121.43
CA LEU A 606 -58.80 40.56 121.18
C LEU A 606 -59.48 39.97 119.93
N THR A 607 -60.80 40.15 119.76
CA THR A 607 -61.51 39.63 118.57
C THR A 607 -61.06 40.30 117.28
N ASP A 608 -60.70 41.58 117.33
CA ASP A 608 -60.20 42.33 116.17
C ASP A 608 -58.77 41.88 115.81
N ARG A 609 -57.95 41.54 116.84
CA ARG A 609 -56.62 40.96 116.66
C ARG A 609 -56.70 39.56 116.04
N GLU A 610 -57.57 38.70 116.54
CA GLU A 610 -57.77 37.34 116.00
C GLU A 610 -58.17 37.37 114.51
N GLN A 611 -59.01 38.34 114.10
CA GLN A 611 -59.39 38.53 112.70
C GLN A 611 -58.22 38.94 111.80
N GLU A 612 -57.38 39.88 112.23
CA GLU A 612 -56.20 40.26 111.44
C GLU A 612 -55.09 39.19 111.47
N GLU A 613 -54.96 38.40 112.55
CA GLU A 613 -54.06 37.23 112.57
C GLU A 613 -54.51 36.13 111.58
N ILE A 614 -55.82 35.84 111.47
CA ILE A 614 -56.37 34.96 110.42
C ILE A 614 -56.09 35.53 109.03
N ARG A 615 -56.29 36.84 108.84
CA ARG A 615 -56.09 37.51 107.55
C ARG A 615 -54.61 37.52 107.10
N ILE A 616 -53.68 37.65 108.03
CA ILE A 616 -52.25 37.51 107.78
C ILE A 616 -51.95 36.08 107.32
N LEU A 617 -52.47 35.07 108.03
CA LEU A 617 -52.30 33.66 107.65
C LEU A 617 -52.82 33.36 106.24
N ASP A 618 -54.00 33.87 105.87
CA ASP A 618 -54.55 33.72 104.51
C ASP A 618 -53.65 34.36 103.46
N LEU A 619 -53.12 35.56 103.72
CA LEU A 619 -52.19 36.24 102.82
C LEU A 619 -50.86 35.47 102.70
N GLU A 620 -50.29 34.98 103.79
CA GLU A 620 -49.08 34.14 103.80
C GLU A 620 -49.27 32.88 102.96
N ASN A 621 -50.39 32.17 103.12
CA ASN A 621 -50.74 31.01 102.30
C ASN A 621 -50.82 31.36 100.79
N THR A 622 -51.44 32.50 100.42
CA THR A 622 -51.48 32.91 99.00
C THR A 622 -50.10 33.29 98.45
N ILE A 623 -49.24 33.90 99.26
CA ILE A 623 -47.86 34.21 98.87
C ILE A 623 -47.09 32.91 98.63
N GLU A 624 -47.15 31.93 99.55
CA GLU A 624 -46.47 30.65 99.34
C GLU A 624 -46.95 29.91 98.08
N MET A 625 -48.25 29.94 97.76
CA MET A 625 -48.76 29.34 96.51
C MET A 625 -48.14 30.02 95.28
N LEU A 626 -48.15 31.35 95.24
CA LEU A 626 -47.55 32.12 94.13
C LEU A 626 -46.02 31.93 94.07
N GLU A 627 -45.34 31.74 95.20
CA GLU A 627 -43.91 31.43 95.22
C GLU A 627 -43.59 30.02 94.69
N ARG A 628 -44.46 29.03 94.94
CA ARG A 628 -44.39 27.67 94.36
C ARG A 628 -44.60 27.71 92.85
N GLU A 629 -45.68 28.33 92.36
CA GLU A 629 -45.94 28.49 90.92
C GLU A 629 -44.78 29.21 90.21
N ARG A 630 -44.22 30.25 90.83
CA ARG A 630 -43.05 30.98 90.32
C ARG A 630 -41.77 30.13 90.32
N ALA A 631 -41.64 29.15 91.21
CA ALA A 631 -40.54 28.19 91.19
C ALA A 631 -40.71 27.16 90.06
N ASP A 632 -41.90 26.60 89.91
CA ASP A 632 -42.22 25.61 88.87
C ASP A 632 -42.06 26.20 87.45
N LEU A 633 -42.54 27.43 87.23
CA LEU A 633 -42.33 28.15 85.96
C LEU A 633 -40.85 28.41 85.68
N ARG A 634 -40.02 28.68 86.70
CA ARG A 634 -38.56 28.82 86.54
C ARG A 634 -37.91 27.49 86.18
N ALA A 635 -38.35 26.38 86.77
CA ALA A 635 -37.86 25.04 86.43
C ALA A 635 -38.22 24.66 84.98
N GLN A 636 -39.45 24.92 84.54
CA GLN A 636 -39.87 24.71 83.15
C GLN A 636 -39.04 25.55 82.16
N VAL A 637 -38.77 26.82 82.47
CA VAL A 637 -37.91 27.69 81.65
C VAL A 637 -36.46 27.23 81.63
N ALA A 638 -35.95 26.60 82.68
CA ALA A 638 -34.61 25.98 82.68
C ALA A 638 -34.56 24.78 81.73
N VAL A 639 -35.49 23.83 81.86
CA VAL A 639 -35.58 22.64 81.00
C VAL A 639 -35.75 23.02 79.52
N LEU A 640 -36.59 24.02 79.21
CA LEU A 640 -36.76 24.48 77.84
C LEU A 640 -35.48 25.10 77.23
N LYS A 641 -34.68 25.81 78.04
CA LYS A 641 -33.36 26.33 77.61
C LYS A 641 -32.36 25.21 77.38
N GLU A 642 -32.34 24.18 78.23
CA GLU A 642 -31.50 23.00 78.05
C GLU A 642 -31.88 22.24 76.79
N SER A 643 -33.17 22.06 76.50
CA SER A 643 -33.63 21.45 75.24
C SER A 643 -33.29 22.28 74.01
N HIS A 644 -33.35 23.62 74.09
CA HIS A 644 -32.94 24.51 73.00
C HIS A 644 -31.45 24.33 72.69
N VAL A 645 -30.60 24.36 73.72
CA VAL A 645 -29.15 24.18 73.59
C VAL A 645 -28.78 22.77 73.11
N ALA A 646 -29.57 21.74 73.43
CA ALA A 646 -29.42 20.40 72.87
C ALA A 646 -29.72 20.38 71.37
N VAL A 647 -30.90 20.86 70.95
CA VAL A 647 -31.30 20.91 69.53
C VAL A 647 -30.37 21.79 68.69
N GLU A 648 -29.87 22.91 69.24
CA GLU A 648 -28.84 23.72 68.58
C GLU A 648 -27.52 22.96 68.36
N LYS A 649 -27.11 22.11 69.30
CA LYS A 649 -25.91 21.28 69.14
C LYS A 649 -26.11 20.18 68.11
N GLU A 650 -27.28 19.53 68.10
CA GLU A 650 -27.64 18.54 67.08
C GLU A 650 -27.69 19.17 65.68
N LEU A 651 -28.33 20.34 65.53
CA LEU A 651 -28.38 21.07 64.26
C LEU A 651 -26.98 21.49 63.77
N LYS A 652 -26.11 21.94 64.67
CA LYS A 652 -24.71 22.29 64.34
C LYS A 652 -23.91 21.03 63.94
N ALA A 653 -24.11 19.90 64.61
CA ALA A 653 -23.49 18.63 64.24
C ALA A 653 -23.98 18.10 62.88
N GLN A 654 -25.29 18.12 62.62
CA GLN A 654 -25.87 17.74 61.33
C GLN A 654 -25.39 18.65 60.19
N SER A 655 -25.29 19.96 60.44
CA SER A 655 -24.74 20.92 59.48
C SER A 655 -23.27 20.64 59.14
N ALA A 656 -22.44 20.31 60.15
CA ALA A 656 -21.04 19.92 59.95
C ALA A 656 -20.91 18.62 59.13
N VAL A 657 -21.72 17.59 59.44
CA VAL A 657 -21.75 16.33 58.67
C VAL A 657 -22.21 16.56 57.23
N LEU A 658 -23.20 17.43 57.00
CA LEU A 658 -23.62 17.80 55.64
C LEU A 658 -22.52 18.54 54.86
N LEU A 659 -21.75 19.41 55.52
CA LEU A 659 -20.58 20.06 54.92
C LEU A 659 -19.51 19.04 54.53
N GLN A 660 -19.12 18.16 55.45
CA GLN A 660 -18.16 17.09 55.18
C GLN A 660 -18.62 16.19 54.03
N ASN A 661 -19.89 15.77 54.00
CA ASN A 661 -20.45 14.96 52.90
C ASN A 661 -20.41 15.69 51.54
N VAL A 662 -20.54 17.03 51.53
CA VAL A 662 -20.40 17.83 50.31
C VAL A 662 -18.93 17.93 49.88
N GLU A 663 -18.01 18.14 50.82
CA GLU A 663 -16.56 18.16 50.56
C GLU A 663 -16.10 16.80 49.99
N GLU A 664 -16.42 15.70 50.66
CA GLU A 664 -16.15 14.33 50.18
C GLU A 664 -16.76 14.08 48.79
N ALA A 665 -18.01 14.50 48.53
CA ALA A 665 -18.63 14.38 47.22
C ALA A 665 -17.99 15.26 46.14
N THR A 666 -17.39 16.41 46.49
CA THR A 666 -16.59 17.21 45.54
C THR A 666 -15.23 16.57 45.28
N GLN A 667 -14.59 15.97 46.29
CA GLN A 667 -13.32 15.27 46.13
C GLN A 667 -13.49 14.01 45.26
N GLN A 668 -14.50 13.16 45.54
CA GLN A 668 -14.83 12.00 44.70
C GLN A 668 -15.11 12.38 43.23
N ARG A 669 -15.71 13.55 42.98
CA ARG A 669 -15.89 14.09 41.61
C ARG A 669 -14.56 14.53 40.98
N ALA A 670 -13.68 15.19 41.73
CA ALA A 670 -12.36 15.57 41.25
C ALA A 670 -11.51 14.34 40.90
N GLU A 671 -11.49 13.34 41.78
CA GLU A 671 -10.85 12.03 41.57
C GLU A 671 -11.44 11.31 40.35
N SER A 672 -12.77 11.27 40.21
CA SER A 672 -13.45 10.69 39.03
C SER A 672 -13.11 11.41 37.72
N CYS A 673 -12.92 12.73 37.74
CA CYS A 673 -12.50 13.50 36.57
C CYS A 673 -11.02 13.29 36.25
N ALA A 674 -10.14 13.17 37.26
CA ALA A 674 -8.73 12.85 37.07
C ALA A 674 -8.54 11.43 36.50
N LEU A 675 -9.30 10.46 37.00
CA LEU A 675 -9.33 9.09 36.45
C LEU A 675 -9.83 9.05 35.00
N ARG A 676 -10.83 9.86 34.64
CA ARG A 676 -11.31 9.96 33.26
C ARG A 676 -10.24 10.55 32.33
N LEU A 677 -9.58 11.64 32.73
CA LEU A 677 -8.47 12.22 31.96
C LEU A 677 -7.30 11.23 31.78
N LEU A 678 -7.00 10.43 32.81
CA LEU A 678 -5.99 9.37 32.71
C LEU A 678 -6.43 8.25 31.76
N GLN A 679 -7.71 7.87 31.76
CA GLN A 679 -8.28 6.92 30.81
C GLN A 679 -8.23 7.46 29.37
N GLU A 680 -8.63 8.71 29.14
CA GLU A 680 -8.58 9.36 27.83
C GLU A 680 -7.13 9.42 27.29
N GLN A 681 -6.14 9.70 28.14
CA GLN A 681 -4.72 9.63 27.78
C GLN A 681 -4.22 8.20 27.50
N MET A 682 -4.69 7.21 28.27
CA MET A 682 -4.40 5.79 27.99
C MET A 682 -5.00 5.35 26.65
N GLU A 683 -6.25 5.71 26.35
CA GLU A 683 -6.93 5.37 25.10
C GLU A 683 -6.24 6.05 23.90
N GLN A 684 -5.84 7.32 24.02
CA GLN A 684 -5.03 8.01 23.00
C GLN A 684 -3.69 7.30 22.77
N SER A 685 -2.91 7.05 23.82
CA SER A 685 -1.60 6.38 23.68
C SER A 685 -1.69 4.95 23.14
N LEU A 686 -2.76 4.22 23.49
CA LEU A 686 -3.06 2.90 22.94
C LEU A 686 -3.45 2.99 21.45
N SER A 687 -4.20 4.00 21.05
CA SER A 687 -4.54 4.25 19.65
C SER A 687 -3.31 4.64 18.81
N ASP A 688 -2.39 5.44 19.35
CA ASP A 688 -1.11 5.79 18.71
C ASP A 688 -0.22 4.56 18.54
N VAL A 689 -0.16 3.68 19.55
CA VAL A 689 0.59 2.42 19.48
C VAL A 689 -0.05 1.45 18.47
N GLN A 690 -1.38 1.34 18.43
CA GLN A 690 -2.09 0.54 17.42
C GLN A 690 -1.88 1.09 16.01
N HIS A 691 -1.91 2.41 15.83
CA HIS A 691 -1.64 3.04 14.54
C HIS A 691 -0.20 2.80 14.08
N ARG A 692 0.80 3.00 14.96
CA ARG A 692 2.21 2.68 14.70
C ARG A 692 2.42 1.20 14.38
N LEU A 693 1.76 0.28 15.10
CA LEU A 693 1.80 -1.15 14.82
C LEU A 693 1.21 -1.47 13.45
N SER A 694 0.06 -0.90 13.09
CA SER A 694 -0.57 -1.05 11.77
C SER A 694 0.34 -0.55 10.65
N VAL A 695 0.93 0.64 10.79
CA VAL A 695 1.91 1.18 9.85
C VAL A 695 3.10 0.23 9.70
N LYS A 696 3.70 -0.24 10.81
CA LYS A 696 4.83 -1.19 10.76
C LYS A 696 4.46 -2.56 10.19
N THR A 697 3.23 -3.06 10.41
CA THR A 697 2.73 -4.28 9.76
C THR A 697 2.53 -4.08 8.25
N ASN A 698 2.14 -2.88 7.81
CA ASN A 698 2.00 -2.56 6.38
C ASN A 698 3.36 -2.38 5.69
N GLU A 699 4.31 -1.71 6.34
CA GLU A 699 5.72 -1.66 5.90
C GLU A 699 6.32 -3.07 5.79
N LEU A 700 6.14 -3.90 6.83
CA LEU A 700 6.63 -5.28 6.84
C LEU A 700 6.00 -6.12 5.72
N ARG A 701 4.70 -5.95 5.43
CA ARG A 701 4.03 -6.63 4.30
C ARG A 701 4.55 -6.14 2.95
N ALA A 702 4.85 -4.85 2.81
CA ALA A 702 5.46 -4.30 1.60
C ALA A 702 6.90 -4.81 1.39
N ALA A 703 7.67 -5.00 2.47
CA ALA A 703 8.99 -5.61 2.44
C ALA A 703 8.95 -7.08 2.01
N HIS A 704 8.04 -7.89 2.56
CA HIS A 704 7.82 -9.26 2.08
C HIS A 704 7.45 -9.27 0.58
N GLN A 705 6.51 -8.42 0.16
CA GLN A 705 6.17 -8.26 -1.27
C GLN A 705 7.29 -7.70 -2.17
N GLN A 706 8.42 -7.27 -1.60
CA GLN A 706 9.66 -6.98 -2.35
C GLN A 706 10.59 -8.18 -2.35
N ILE A 707 10.72 -8.90 -1.23
CA ILE A 707 11.46 -10.16 -1.12
C ILE A 707 10.87 -11.20 -2.09
N ASP A 708 9.56 -11.43 -2.10
CA ASP A 708 8.86 -12.35 -3.01
C ASP A 708 9.26 -12.10 -4.49
N LYS A 709 9.35 -10.82 -4.88
CA LYS A 709 9.70 -10.37 -6.25
C LYS A 709 11.20 -10.40 -6.54
N LEU A 710 12.04 -10.45 -5.52
CA LEU A 710 13.49 -10.66 -5.67
C LEU A 710 13.77 -12.15 -5.75
N GLU A 711 13.08 -12.98 -4.98
CA GLU A 711 13.12 -14.45 -5.08
C GLU A 711 12.60 -14.94 -6.45
N GLU A 712 11.48 -14.40 -6.95
CA GLU A 712 10.97 -14.65 -8.31
C GLU A 712 12.04 -14.33 -9.38
N LYS A 713 12.69 -13.16 -9.27
CA LYS A 713 13.79 -12.78 -10.18
C LYS A 713 15.05 -13.65 -10.02
N ILE A 714 15.37 -14.10 -8.82
CA ILE A 714 16.51 -15.01 -8.58
C ILE A 714 16.21 -16.38 -9.18
N ALA A 715 14.97 -16.86 -9.12
CA ALA A 715 14.53 -18.06 -9.82
C ALA A 715 14.62 -17.89 -11.35
N ASP A 716 14.08 -16.80 -11.91
CA ASP A 716 14.18 -16.49 -13.34
C ASP A 716 15.64 -16.45 -13.81
N LEU A 717 16.51 -15.72 -13.11
CA LEU A 717 17.94 -15.62 -13.43
C LEU A 717 18.66 -16.97 -13.27
N SER A 718 18.24 -17.81 -12.34
CA SER A 718 18.77 -19.17 -12.18
C SER A 718 18.37 -20.08 -13.33
N ILE A 719 17.13 -19.96 -13.84
CA ILE A 719 16.62 -20.71 -15.01
C ILE A 719 17.35 -20.27 -16.29
N HIS A 720 17.54 -18.96 -16.49
CA HIS A 720 18.36 -18.45 -17.60
C HIS A 720 19.82 -18.92 -17.48
N GLY A 721 20.37 -18.92 -16.26
CA GLY A 721 21.71 -19.42 -15.94
C GLY A 721 21.88 -20.93 -16.13
N SER A 722 20.81 -21.74 -16.04
CA SER A 722 20.84 -23.15 -16.46
C SER A 722 20.74 -23.29 -17.98
N SER A 723 19.83 -22.57 -18.66
CA SER A 723 19.72 -22.61 -20.12
C SER A 723 21.06 -22.28 -20.79
N GLN A 724 21.73 -21.21 -20.34
CA GLN A 724 23.05 -20.82 -20.85
C GLN A 724 24.14 -21.86 -20.57
N LYS A 725 24.07 -22.61 -19.46
CA LYS A 725 25.00 -23.73 -19.18
C LYS A 725 24.74 -24.92 -20.09
N ASP A 726 23.47 -25.24 -20.34
CA ASP A 726 23.07 -26.33 -21.23
C ASP A 726 23.41 -26.01 -22.70
N GLU A 727 23.22 -24.75 -23.12
CA GLU A 727 23.68 -24.22 -24.41
C GLU A 727 25.22 -24.28 -24.54
N VAL A 728 25.96 -23.87 -23.51
CA VAL A 728 27.43 -23.98 -23.50
C VAL A 728 27.89 -25.44 -23.54
N ALA A 729 27.22 -26.35 -22.83
CA ALA A 729 27.52 -27.78 -22.86
C ALA A 729 27.22 -28.40 -24.23
N ALA A 730 26.12 -28.00 -24.87
CA ALA A 730 25.78 -28.40 -26.24
C ALA A 730 26.84 -27.89 -27.23
N LEU A 731 27.24 -26.61 -27.14
CA LEU A 731 28.30 -26.04 -27.97
C LEU A 731 29.64 -26.76 -27.77
N GLN A 732 30.04 -27.04 -26.52
CA GLN A 732 31.25 -27.83 -26.22
C GLN A 732 31.17 -29.25 -26.81
N SER A 733 29.99 -29.88 -26.80
CA SER A 733 29.77 -31.18 -27.45
C SER A 733 29.94 -31.09 -28.97
N THR A 734 29.41 -30.03 -29.61
CA THR A 734 29.58 -29.82 -31.07
C THR A 734 31.02 -29.49 -31.47
N ILE A 735 31.75 -28.74 -30.64
CA ILE A 735 33.18 -28.50 -30.84
C ILE A 735 33.94 -29.83 -30.76
N ALA A 736 33.66 -30.64 -29.73
CA ALA A 736 34.28 -31.96 -29.59
C ALA A 736 33.90 -32.95 -30.72
N SER A 737 32.74 -32.82 -31.38
CA SER A 737 32.46 -33.59 -32.61
C SER A 737 33.22 -33.06 -33.82
N LEU A 738 33.32 -31.73 -33.98
CA LEU A 738 34.06 -31.10 -35.07
C LEU A 738 35.57 -31.37 -34.99
N ASP A 739 36.15 -31.41 -33.78
CA ASP A 739 37.56 -31.80 -33.60
C ASP A 739 37.79 -33.27 -34.02
N ARG A 740 36.88 -34.19 -33.65
CA ARG A 740 36.96 -35.60 -34.10
C ARG A 740 36.78 -35.76 -35.61
N GLU A 741 35.88 -34.99 -36.23
CA GLU A 741 35.72 -34.98 -37.69
C GLU A 741 36.96 -34.40 -38.39
N LYS A 742 37.53 -33.32 -37.85
CA LYS A 742 38.78 -32.72 -38.31
C LYS A 742 39.95 -33.70 -38.23
N ASP A 743 40.10 -34.40 -37.11
CA ASP A 743 41.20 -35.34 -36.92
C ASP A 743 41.02 -36.57 -37.85
N ALA A 744 39.80 -37.08 -38.03
CA ALA A 744 39.50 -38.13 -39.01
C ALA A 744 39.70 -37.69 -40.47
N LEU A 745 39.46 -36.42 -40.80
CA LEU A 745 39.78 -35.84 -42.10
C LEU A 745 41.29 -35.65 -42.30
N GLN A 746 42.04 -35.32 -41.24
CA GLN A 746 43.50 -35.24 -41.25
C GLN A 746 44.12 -36.62 -41.51
N ASP A 747 43.71 -37.65 -40.75
CA ASP A 747 44.11 -39.05 -40.98
C ASP A 747 43.84 -39.49 -42.43
N ALA A 748 42.68 -39.11 -42.99
CA ALA A 748 42.33 -39.42 -44.36
C ALA A 748 43.20 -38.66 -45.39
N VAL A 749 43.56 -37.41 -45.13
CA VAL A 749 44.48 -36.62 -45.98
C VAL A 749 45.89 -37.20 -45.95
N ASP A 750 46.38 -37.62 -44.77
CA ASP A 750 47.71 -38.18 -44.61
C ASP A 750 47.82 -39.55 -45.30
N GLN A 751 46.84 -40.44 -45.10
CA GLN A 751 46.75 -41.72 -45.84
C GLN A 751 46.69 -41.53 -47.37
N LYS A 752 46.00 -40.49 -47.86
CA LYS A 752 45.97 -40.17 -49.30
C LYS A 752 47.30 -39.59 -49.78
N THR A 753 48.02 -38.86 -48.93
CA THR A 753 49.34 -38.32 -49.23
C THR A 753 50.38 -39.44 -49.31
N GLU A 754 50.40 -40.38 -48.36
CA GLU A 754 51.22 -41.59 -48.43
C GLU A 754 50.91 -42.42 -49.69
N SER A 755 49.62 -42.65 -49.97
CA SER A 755 49.19 -43.36 -51.18
C SER A 755 49.65 -42.67 -52.47
N MET A 756 49.63 -41.33 -52.51
CA MET A 756 50.10 -40.54 -53.65
C MET A 756 51.62 -40.66 -53.83
N VAL A 757 52.40 -40.63 -52.75
CA VAL A 757 53.86 -40.80 -52.80
C VAL A 757 54.21 -42.19 -53.33
N LEU A 758 53.58 -43.26 -52.82
CA LEU A 758 53.78 -44.62 -53.29
C LEU A 758 53.45 -44.78 -54.79
N LEU A 759 52.36 -44.16 -55.25
CA LEU A 759 51.98 -44.15 -56.67
C LEU A 759 52.95 -43.33 -57.54
N GLN A 760 53.51 -42.23 -57.03
CA GLN A 760 54.55 -41.46 -57.72
C GLN A 760 55.85 -42.26 -57.85
N GLU A 761 56.27 -42.96 -56.79
CA GLU A 761 57.42 -43.87 -56.85
C GLU A 761 57.18 -45.00 -57.87
N ASP A 762 55.98 -45.59 -57.90
CA ASP A 762 55.64 -46.65 -58.86
C ASP A 762 55.58 -46.14 -60.29
N ILE A 763 55.04 -44.94 -60.54
CA ILE A 763 55.13 -44.28 -61.85
C ILE A 763 56.61 -44.12 -62.24
N HIS A 764 57.45 -43.61 -61.34
CA HIS A 764 58.87 -43.40 -61.64
C HIS A 764 59.64 -44.70 -61.89
N ARG A 765 59.32 -45.78 -61.13
CA ARG A 765 59.82 -47.14 -61.40
C ARG A 765 59.41 -47.61 -62.80
N LYS A 766 58.14 -47.39 -63.19
CA LYS A 766 57.64 -47.75 -64.54
C LYS A 766 58.30 -46.93 -65.64
N GLU A 767 58.42 -45.61 -65.47
CA GLU A 767 59.16 -44.73 -66.39
C GLU A 767 60.60 -45.20 -66.61
N LYS A 768 61.31 -45.57 -65.54
CA LYS A 768 62.67 -46.13 -65.65
C LYS A 768 62.69 -47.43 -66.45
N THR A 769 61.81 -48.39 -66.14
CA THR A 769 61.74 -49.64 -66.92
C THR A 769 61.32 -49.41 -68.37
N LEU A 770 60.54 -48.37 -68.66
CA LEU A 770 60.11 -48.01 -70.01
C LEU A 770 61.24 -47.32 -70.79
N LEU A 771 62.11 -46.55 -70.14
CA LEU A 771 63.37 -46.06 -70.70
C LEU A 771 64.34 -47.21 -71.01
N GLU A 772 64.50 -48.15 -70.08
CA GLU A 772 65.33 -49.36 -70.27
C GLU A 772 64.82 -50.21 -71.46
N VAL A 773 63.51 -50.43 -71.57
CA VAL A 773 62.90 -51.13 -72.71
C VAL A 773 63.02 -50.35 -74.01
N ARG A 774 62.92 -49.00 -73.99
CA ARG A 774 63.17 -48.19 -75.20
C ARG A 774 64.61 -48.33 -75.70
N LEU A 775 65.58 -48.35 -74.79
CA LEU A 775 66.98 -48.56 -75.14
C LEU A 775 67.20 -49.94 -75.77
N THR A 776 66.66 -51.02 -75.18
CA THR A 776 66.80 -52.37 -75.77
C THR A 776 66.07 -52.50 -77.10
N VAL A 777 64.95 -51.80 -77.33
CA VAL A 777 64.32 -51.70 -78.65
C VAL A 777 65.25 -51.02 -79.64
N THR A 778 65.87 -49.88 -79.31
CA THR A 778 66.81 -49.22 -80.23
C THR A 778 68.06 -50.05 -80.51
N ASP A 779 68.57 -50.81 -79.54
CA ASP A 779 69.69 -51.74 -79.75
C ASP A 779 69.29 -52.91 -80.68
N LEU A 780 68.06 -53.43 -80.53
CA LEU A 780 67.52 -54.45 -81.43
C LEU A 780 67.29 -53.91 -82.85
N GLU A 781 66.78 -52.69 -83.00
CA GLU A 781 66.62 -52.00 -84.30
C GLU A 781 67.98 -51.79 -84.98
N ASN A 782 68.99 -51.31 -84.24
CA ASN A 782 70.36 -51.20 -84.72
C ASN A 782 70.94 -52.56 -85.15
N SER A 783 70.68 -53.63 -84.39
CA SER A 783 71.12 -54.99 -84.74
C SER A 783 70.40 -55.52 -85.99
N LEU A 784 69.12 -55.20 -86.15
CA LEU A 784 68.31 -55.58 -87.30
C LEU A 784 68.79 -54.88 -88.58
N ASP A 785 69.17 -53.61 -88.51
CA ASP A 785 69.73 -52.88 -89.66
C ASP A 785 71.13 -53.38 -90.04
N GLN A 786 71.97 -53.76 -89.07
CA GLN A 786 73.22 -54.49 -89.35
C GLN A 786 72.95 -55.84 -90.05
N LEU A 787 71.92 -56.57 -89.62
CA LEU A 787 71.49 -57.82 -90.27
C LEU A 787 70.92 -57.59 -91.67
N LYS A 788 70.16 -56.51 -91.92
CA LYS A 788 69.73 -56.12 -93.28
C LYS A 788 70.93 -55.82 -94.19
N VAL A 789 71.94 -55.12 -93.67
CA VAL A 789 73.17 -54.83 -94.44
C VAL A 789 73.92 -56.13 -94.80
N THR A 790 74.06 -57.07 -93.87
CA THR A 790 74.70 -58.38 -94.18
C THR A 790 73.85 -59.28 -95.08
N LEU A 791 72.51 -59.25 -94.94
CA LEU A 791 71.61 -59.93 -95.89
C LEU A 791 71.80 -59.37 -97.30
N SER A 792 71.81 -58.05 -97.47
CA SER A 792 72.01 -57.41 -98.77
C SER A 792 73.37 -57.74 -99.41
N SER A 793 74.40 -58.04 -98.62
CA SER A 793 75.71 -58.45 -99.16
C SER A 793 75.70 -59.91 -99.60
N ARG A 794 75.02 -60.80 -98.86
CA ARG A 794 74.76 -62.18 -99.29
C ARG A 794 73.85 -62.25 -100.53
N GLU A 795 72.85 -61.39 -100.66
CA GLU A 795 72.02 -61.30 -101.87
C GLU A 795 72.84 -60.87 -103.10
N ARG A 796 73.75 -59.90 -102.94
CA ARG A 796 74.70 -59.49 -103.99
C ARG A 796 75.69 -60.60 -104.36
N GLU A 797 76.19 -61.34 -103.36
CA GLU A 797 77.05 -62.51 -103.55
C GLU A 797 76.32 -63.63 -104.31
N ILE A 798 75.09 -63.96 -103.90
CA ILE A 798 74.23 -64.94 -104.59
C ILE A 798 73.91 -64.49 -106.02
N ALA A 799 73.64 -63.20 -106.26
CA ALA A 799 73.42 -62.67 -107.60
C ALA A 799 74.68 -62.73 -108.48
N SER A 800 75.87 -62.58 -107.89
CA SER A 800 77.15 -62.77 -108.58
C SER A 800 77.38 -64.24 -108.94
N LEU A 801 77.18 -65.15 -107.98
CA LEU A 801 77.31 -66.59 -108.17
C LEU A 801 76.30 -67.14 -109.19
N ARG A 802 75.08 -66.61 -109.23
CA ARG A 802 74.09 -66.92 -110.27
C ARG A 802 74.57 -66.52 -111.66
N ARG A 803 75.08 -65.29 -111.84
CA ARG A 803 75.65 -64.87 -113.13
C ARG A 803 76.85 -65.72 -113.57
N GLN A 804 77.69 -66.16 -112.62
CA GLN A 804 78.79 -67.08 -112.92
C GLN A 804 78.28 -68.47 -113.34
N LEU A 805 77.22 -68.97 -112.71
CA LEU A 805 76.55 -70.20 -113.10
C LEU A 805 75.93 -70.06 -114.50
N ASP A 806 75.15 -69.00 -114.74
CA ASP A 806 74.51 -68.69 -116.03
C ASP A 806 75.56 -68.64 -117.15
N GLN A 807 76.67 -67.93 -116.95
CA GLN A 807 77.77 -67.85 -117.91
C GLN A 807 78.42 -69.23 -118.16
N SER A 808 78.70 -70.01 -117.10
CA SER A 808 79.25 -71.37 -117.25
C SER A 808 78.29 -72.32 -117.98
N GLN A 809 76.99 -72.04 -117.91
CA GLN A 809 75.93 -72.82 -118.53
C GLN A 809 75.69 -72.38 -119.99
N GLU A 810 75.91 -71.11 -120.33
CA GLU A 810 76.06 -70.66 -121.72
C GLU A 810 77.29 -71.29 -122.38
N GLU A 811 78.45 -71.28 -121.71
CA GLU A 811 79.68 -71.94 -122.16
C GLU A 811 79.47 -73.45 -122.37
N LEU A 812 78.85 -74.14 -121.40
CA LEU A 812 78.46 -75.55 -121.54
C LEU A 812 77.52 -75.78 -122.73
N SER A 813 76.57 -74.86 -122.97
CA SER A 813 75.66 -74.96 -124.12
C SER A 813 76.37 -74.75 -125.46
N ALA A 814 77.44 -73.95 -125.50
CA ALA A 814 78.27 -73.75 -126.69
C ALA A 814 79.09 -75.02 -126.98
N VAL A 815 79.79 -75.56 -125.97
CA VAL A 815 80.51 -76.83 -126.07
C VAL A 815 79.55 -77.98 -126.42
N SER A 816 78.31 -77.95 -125.94
CA SER A 816 77.27 -78.93 -126.33
C SER A 816 76.87 -78.78 -127.81
N ARG A 817 76.76 -77.56 -128.34
CA ARG A 817 76.48 -77.32 -129.76
C ARG A 817 77.64 -77.79 -130.65
N ASP A 818 78.88 -77.51 -130.28
CA ASP A 818 80.07 -77.96 -131.00
C ASP A 818 80.19 -79.50 -130.95
N ARG A 819 79.92 -80.10 -129.78
CA ARG A 819 79.80 -81.56 -129.61
C ARG A 819 78.70 -82.14 -130.50
N GLU A 820 77.55 -81.49 -130.66
CA GLU A 820 76.51 -81.98 -131.57
C GLU A 820 76.93 -81.90 -133.04
N VAL A 821 77.69 -80.88 -133.45
CA VAL A 821 78.26 -80.82 -134.81
C VAL A 821 79.20 -82.00 -135.03
N ALA A 822 80.15 -82.21 -134.11
CA ALA A 822 81.05 -83.37 -134.15
C ALA A 822 80.31 -84.72 -134.10
N LEU A 823 79.21 -84.83 -133.36
CA LEU A 823 78.37 -86.03 -133.32
C LEU A 823 77.54 -86.24 -134.59
N ARG A 824 77.21 -85.19 -135.36
CA ARG A 824 76.57 -85.33 -136.68
C ARG A 824 77.55 -85.90 -137.71
N GLU A 825 78.81 -85.48 -137.68
CA GLU A 825 79.87 -86.10 -138.49
C GLU A 825 80.19 -87.54 -138.02
N ASN A 826 80.28 -87.76 -136.69
CA ASN A 826 80.58 -89.09 -136.15
C ASN A 826 79.45 -90.09 -136.45
N ARG A 827 78.17 -89.71 -136.34
CA ARG A 827 77.04 -90.58 -136.72
C ARG A 827 77.10 -91.01 -138.17
N ARG A 828 77.48 -90.11 -139.08
CA ARG A 828 77.67 -90.42 -140.50
C ARG A 828 78.75 -91.48 -140.76
N LEU A 829 79.72 -91.64 -139.85
CA LEU A 829 80.73 -92.70 -139.86
C LEU A 829 80.34 -93.94 -139.03
N GLN A 830 79.35 -93.80 -138.14
CA GLN A 830 78.80 -94.90 -137.34
C GLN A 830 77.69 -95.65 -138.05
N ASP A 831 76.90 -95.02 -138.92
CA ASP A 831 75.88 -95.71 -139.72
C ASP A 831 76.49 -96.76 -140.66
N ASP A 832 77.68 -96.48 -141.23
CA ASP A 832 78.49 -97.44 -142.00
C ASP A 832 78.92 -98.67 -141.15
N LEU A 833 79.06 -98.50 -139.82
CA LEU A 833 79.46 -99.55 -138.86
C LEU A 833 78.27 -100.27 -138.21
N ALA A 834 77.13 -99.59 -138.05
CA ALA A 834 75.93 -100.11 -137.39
C ALA A 834 75.23 -101.24 -138.19
N THR A 835 75.58 -101.40 -139.46
CA THR A 835 75.16 -102.54 -140.29
C THR A 835 75.83 -103.85 -139.84
N MET A 836 77.08 -103.80 -139.36
CA MET A 836 77.92 -104.96 -139.03
C MET A 836 77.74 -105.51 -137.60
N THR A 837 76.89 -104.89 -136.77
CA THR A 837 76.85 -105.15 -135.31
C THR A 837 75.49 -105.56 -134.76
N ARG A 838 74.43 -105.54 -135.57
CA ARG A 838 73.09 -106.02 -135.17
C ARG A 838 72.99 -107.55 -135.00
N GLU A 839 73.95 -108.30 -135.53
CA GLU A 839 73.93 -109.77 -135.55
C GLU A 839 74.37 -110.45 -134.23
N ASN A 840 74.93 -109.70 -133.27
CA ASN A 840 75.45 -110.27 -132.01
C ASN A 840 74.46 -110.24 -130.82
N GLN A 841 73.18 -110.06 -131.15
CA GLN A 841 71.96 -110.56 -130.51
C GLN A 841 71.93 -110.91 -128.99
N GLU A 842 71.10 -110.15 -128.26
CA GLU A 842 69.86 -110.59 -127.58
C GLU A 842 69.89 -111.67 -126.46
N GLN A 843 71.02 -112.34 -126.19
CA GLN A 843 71.04 -113.51 -125.30
C GLN A 843 71.03 -113.18 -123.79
N GLU A 844 71.52 -111.99 -123.38
CA GLU A 844 71.75 -111.66 -121.96
C GLU A 844 70.50 -111.19 -121.18
N ASN A 845 69.41 -110.83 -121.85
CA ASN A 845 68.32 -110.02 -121.28
C ASN A 845 67.24 -110.79 -120.47
N ARG A 846 67.42 -112.07 -120.14
CA ARG A 846 66.35 -112.89 -119.52
C ARG A 846 66.39 -112.98 -117.99
N ASP A 847 67.58 -112.97 -117.37
CA ASP A 847 67.73 -113.30 -115.95
C ASP A 847 67.45 -112.13 -114.98
N MET A 848 67.23 -110.91 -115.51
CA MET A 848 67.08 -109.70 -114.70
C MET A 848 65.66 -109.47 -114.16
N LEU A 849 64.65 -110.11 -114.74
CA LEU A 849 63.23 -109.74 -114.55
C LEU A 849 62.57 -110.26 -113.26
N GLU A 850 63.05 -111.35 -112.66
CA GLU A 850 62.38 -111.93 -111.49
C GLU A 850 62.61 -111.13 -110.18
N ARG A 851 63.75 -110.43 -110.07
CA ARG A 851 64.18 -109.77 -108.81
C ARG A 851 63.38 -108.51 -108.46
N PHE A 852 62.71 -107.89 -109.42
CA PHE A 852 61.95 -106.65 -109.18
C PHE A 852 60.58 -106.88 -108.52
N ARG A 853 59.98 -108.07 -108.66
CA ARG A 853 58.60 -108.32 -108.21
C ARG A 853 58.41 -108.34 -106.69
N THR A 854 59.42 -108.76 -105.93
CA THR A 854 59.31 -108.93 -104.46
C THR A 854 59.45 -107.62 -103.68
N ILE A 855 60.18 -106.63 -104.22
CA ILE A 855 60.42 -105.35 -103.53
C ILE A 855 59.17 -104.45 -103.59
N HIS A 856 58.37 -104.54 -104.65
CA HIS A 856 57.24 -103.64 -104.89
C HIS A 856 56.12 -103.79 -103.84
N THR A 857 55.74 -105.04 -103.51
CA THR A 857 54.65 -105.35 -102.56
C THR A 857 54.96 -104.93 -101.13
N GLU A 858 56.24 -104.79 -100.78
CA GLU A 858 56.67 -104.30 -99.47
C GLU A 858 56.54 -102.77 -99.32
N SER A 859 56.44 -102.02 -100.42
CA SER A 859 56.32 -100.56 -100.38
C SER A 859 54.88 -100.12 -100.07
N GLU A 860 53.91 -100.71 -100.76
CA GLU A 860 52.48 -100.35 -100.70
C GLU A 860 51.91 -100.55 -99.28
N ASP A 861 52.34 -101.61 -98.60
CA ASP A 861 51.89 -101.97 -97.26
C ASP A 861 52.43 -101.04 -96.15
N ARG A 862 53.41 -100.17 -96.47
CA ARG A 862 53.91 -99.10 -95.58
C ARG A 862 53.18 -97.79 -95.81
N GLU A 863 52.80 -97.49 -97.06
CA GLU A 863 52.15 -96.23 -97.46
C GLU A 863 50.72 -96.09 -96.89
N MET A 864 49.91 -97.16 -96.96
CA MET A 864 48.55 -97.15 -96.37
C MET A 864 48.54 -96.86 -94.86
N LYS A 865 49.55 -97.34 -94.13
CA LYS A 865 49.66 -97.13 -92.67
C LYS A 865 50.00 -95.68 -92.33
N LEU A 866 50.70 -94.97 -93.22
CA LEU A 866 51.04 -93.56 -93.04
C LEU A 866 49.83 -92.66 -93.30
N GLN A 867 49.08 -92.91 -94.38
CA GLN A 867 47.81 -92.19 -94.66
C GLN A 867 46.78 -92.35 -93.53
N GLN A 868 46.69 -93.54 -92.91
CA GLN A 868 45.79 -93.77 -91.78
C GLN A 868 46.17 -92.93 -90.54
N ALA A 869 47.47 -92.72 -90.29
CA ALA A 869 47.94 -91.88 -89.19
C ALA A 869 47.69 -90.38 -89.45
N GLU A 870 47.85 -89.92 -90.69
CA GLU A 870 47.57 -88.53 -91.07
C GLU A 870 46.08 -88.17 -90.94
N GLY A 871 45.17 -89.10 -91.26
CA GLY A 871 43.73 -88.93 -91.07
C GLY A 871 43.35 -88.68 -89.61
N LEU A 872 43.91 -89.47 -88.68
CA LEU A 872 43.69 -89.31 -87.23
C LEU A 872 44.26 -87.98 -86.71
N ASN A 873 45.45 -87.60 -87.16
CA ASN A 873 46.10 -86.35 -86.74
C ASN A 873 45.31 -85.11 -87.18
N ASN A 874 44.79 -85.12 -88.42
CA ASN A 874 43.91 -84.06 -88.92
C ASN A 874 42.59 -83.97 -88.12
N SER A 875 41.99 -85.10 -87.73
CA SER A 875 40.79 -85.12 -86.87
C SER A 875 41.04 -84.45 -85.52
N ILE A 876 42.13 -84.85 -84.83
CA ILE A 876 42.50 -84.28 -83.52
C ILE A 876 42.79 -82.77 -83.63
N ARG A 877 43.43 -82.33 -84.72
CA ARG A 877 43.71 -80.90 -84.93
C ARG A 877 42.44 -80.07 -85.11
N LEU A 878 41.41 -80.61 -85.77
CA LEU A 878 40.12 -79.94 -85.93
C LEU A 878 39.33 -79.88 -84.61
N GLU A 879 39.35 -80.96 -83.82
CA GLU A 879 38.71 -81.02 -82.50
C GLU A 879 39.36 -80.04 -81.51
N LEU A 880 40.70 -79.93 -81.53
CA LEU A 880 41.46 -78.95 -80.75
C LEU A 880 41.11 -77.51 -81.15
N LEU A 881 41.03 -77.20 -82.45
CA LEU A 881 40.63 -75.89 -82.95
C LEU A 881 39.19 -75.52 -82.55
N SER A 882 38.28 -76.50 -82.58
CA SER A 882 36.89 -76.36 -82.12
C SER A 882 36.85 -75.98 -80.63
N SER A 883 37.55 -76.75 -79.78
CA SER A 883 37.65 -76.44 -78.36
C SER A 883 38.27 -75.06 -78.12
N ASP A 884 39.27 -74.66 -78.91
CA ASP A 884 39.88 -73.33 -78.79
C ASP A 884 39.00 -72.17 -79.26
N THR A 885 38.00 -72.40 -80.12
CA THR A 885 36.93 -71.42 -80.35
C THR A 885 35.97 -71.33 -79.17
N GLU A 886 35.53 -72.48 -78.61
CA GLU A 886 34.65 -72.50 -77.43
C GLU A 886 35.31 -71.84 -76.21
N ARG A 887 36.59 -72.12 -75.94
CA ARG A 887 37.37 -71.50 -74.85
C ARG A 887 37.53 -69.99 -75.01
N ARG A 888 37.40 -69.43 -76.22
CA ARG A 888 37.39 -67.96 -76.45
C ARG A 888 36.01 -67.38 -76.17
N HIS A 889 34.96 -67.94 -76.77
CA HIS A 889 33.58 -67.50 -76.53
C HIS A 889 33.14 -67.61 -75.07
N LEU A 890 33.64 -68.61 -74.32
CA LEU A 890 33.41 -68.69 -72.88
C LEU A 890 34.13 -67.58 -72.10
N ARG A 891 35.35 -67.20 -72.49
CA ARG A 891 36.09 -66.07 -71.87
C ARG A 891 35.46 -64.72 -72.20
N GLU A 892 35.05 -64.52 -73.46
CA GLU A 892 34.32 -63.33 -73.91
C GLU A 892 33.01 -63.16 -73.13
N ARG A 893 32.24 -64.25 -72.95
CA ARG A 893 31.03 -64.25 -72.13
C ARG A 893 31.29 -63.96 -70.65
N VAL A 894 32.34 -64.52 -70.04
CA VAL A 894 32.70 -64.20 -68.65
C VAL A 894 33.05 -62.71 -68.52
N SER A 895 33.90 -62.18 -69.40
CA SER A 895 34.26 -60.75 -69.40
C SER A 895 33.07 -59.81 -69.59
N LEU A 896 32.08 -60.19 -70.42
CA LEU A 896 30.82 -59.44 -70.55
C LEU A 896 29.97 -59.49 -69.27
N GLN A 897 29.89 -60.65 -68.61
CA GLN A 897 29.17 -60.81 -67.34
C GLN A 897 29.86 -60.06 -66.20
N ASP A 898 31.19 -60.03 -66.15
CA ASP A 898 31.96 -59.26 -65.16
C ASP A 898 31.73 -57.74 -65.35
N ARG A 899 31.68 -57.27 -66.60
CA ARG A 899 31.31 -55.87 -66.91
C ARG A 899 29.87 -55.54 -66.47
N GLU A 900 28.89 -56.39 -66.77
CA GLU A 900 27.51 -56.20 -66.30
C GLU A 900 27.43 -56.18 -64.76
N ILE A 901 28.19 -57.03 -64.06
CA ILE A 901 28.27 -57.04 -62.59
C ILE A 901 28.86 -55.73 -62.09
N GLN A 902 29.95 -55.24 -62.69
CA GLN A 902 30.55 -53.96 -62.30
C GLN A 902 29.63 -52.78 -62.56
N GLU A 903 28.87 -52.77 -63.66
CA GLU A 903 27.86 -51.75 -63.96
C GLU A 903 26.71 -51.78 -62.95
N HIS A 904 26.26 -52.97 -62.53
CA HIS A 904 25.26 -53.10 -61.46
C HIS A 904 25.80 -52.70 -60.07
N LEU A 905 27.07 -52.97 -59.75
CA LEU A 905 27.72 -52.52 -58.51
C LEU A 905 27.85 -50.99 -58.47
N ASN A 906 28.30 -50.37 -59.57
CA ASN A 906 28.39 -48.91 -59.69
C ASN A 906 27.00 -48.25 -59.55
N ALA A 907 25.95 -48.87 -60.12
CA ALA A 907 24.58 -48.41 -59.98
C ALA A 907 24.05 -48.55 -58.54
N LEU A 908 24.37 -49.64 -57.84
CA LEU A 908 24.02 -49.83 -56.42
C LEU A 908 24.68 -48.76 -55.55
N GLN A 909 25.97 -48.50 -55.72
CA GLN A 909 26.68 -47.43 -55.00
C GLN A 909 26.07 -46.05 -55.26
N ALA A 910 25.63 -45.76 -56.50
CA ALA A 910 24.92 -44.53 -56.81
C ALA A 910 23.56 -44.42 -56.11
N TYR A 911 22.81 -45.52 -56.00
CA TYR A 911 21.56 -45.54 -55.23
C TYR A 911 21.79 -45.44 -53.72
N GLU A 912 22.82 -46.10 -53.16
CA GLU A 912 23.19 -45.98 -51.75
C GLU A 912 23.59 -44.53 -51.38
N ALA A 913 24.34 -43.86 -52.27
CA ALA A 913 24.68 -42.45 -52.11
C ALA A 913 23.44 -41.52 -52.16
N GLN A 914 22.47 -41.82 -53.03
CA GLN A 914 21.18 -41.11 -53.09
C GLN A 914 20.30 -41.36 -51.85
N VAL A 915 20.20 -42.61 -51.38
CA VAL A 915 19.48 -42.93 -50.13
C VAL A 915 20.15 -42.23 -48.95
N SER A 916 21.48 -42.19 -48.90
CA SER A 916 22.25 -41.52 -47.85
C SER A 916 22.17 -39.99 -47.91
N SER A 917 21.91 -39.39 -49.08
CA SER A 917 21.63 -37.94 -49.19
C SER A 917 20.18 -37.61 -48.81
N LEU A 918 19.21 -38.46 -49.22
CA LEU A 918 17.81 -38.34 -48.81
C LEU A 918 17.63 -38.53 -47.30
N ALA A 919 18.32 -39.48 -46.67
CA ALA A 919 18.29 -39.67 -45.22
C ALA A 919 18.78 -38.43 -44.46
N ARG A 920 19.89 -37.83 -44.90
CA ARG A 920 20.40 -36.56 -44.33
C ARG A 920 19.48 -35.36 -44.59
N ALA A 921 18.79 -35.33 -45.74
CA ALA A 921 17.78 -34.32 -46.02
C ALA A 921 16.53 -34.48 -45.14
N MET A 922 16.08 -35.72 -44.89
CA MET A 922 14.97 -36.01 -43.98
C MET A 922 15.33 -35.65 -42.52
N SER A 923 16.52 -36.01 -42.03
CA SER A 923 17.00 -35.63 -40.69
C SER A 923 16.91 -34.11 -40.48
N ARG A 924 17.46 -33.32 -41.41
CA ARG A 924 17.40 -31.85 -41.37
C ARG A 924 15.97 -31.31 -41.38
N LEU A 925 15.08 -31.88 -42.20
CA LEU A 925 13.67 -31.48 -42.21
C LEU A 925 12.95 -31.89 -40.92
N GLU A 926 13.31 -33.00 -40.28
CA GLU A 926 12.79 -33.41 -38.97
C GLU A 926 13.32 -32.51 -37.84
N GLU A 927 14.59 -32.08 -37.91
CA GLU A 927 15.23 -31.11 -37.02
C GLU A 927 14.57 -29.72 -37.18
N GLU A 928 14.38 -29.21 -38.40
CA GLU A 928 13.65 -27.97 -38.71
C GLU A 928 12.19 -28.02 -38.22
N ILE A 929 11.51 -29.18 -38.38
CA ILE A 929 10.16 -29.39 -37.87
C ILE A 929 10.13 -29.46 -36.34
N GLN A 930 11.20 -29.91 -35.67
CA GLN A 930 11.31 -29.86 -34.20
C GLN A 930 11.60 -28.44 -33.70
N ALA A 931 12.54 -27.72 -34.33
CA ALA A 931 12.86 -26.33 -34.02
C ALA A 931 11.62 -25.43 -34.16
N THR A 932 10.93 -25.46 -35.30
CA THR A 932 9.70 -24.67 -35.52
C THR A 932 8.53 -25.06 -34.61
N ARG A 933 8.51 -26.29 -34.06
CA ARG A 933 7.58 -26.69 -33.00
C ARG A 933 7.96 -26.11 -31.64
N ALA A 934 9.26 -26.04 -31.31
CA ALA A 934 9.76 -25.43 -30.09
C ALA A 934 9.56 -23.90 -30.09
N GLU A 935 9.90 -23.22 -31.20
CA GLU A 935 9.59 -21.80 -31.43
C GLU A 935 8.10 -21.52 -31.25
N LYS A 936 7.23 -22.33 -31.88
CA LYS A 936 5.78 -22.22 -31.72
C LYS A 936 5.33 -22.42 -30.26
N ALA A 937 5.98 -23.29 -29.49
CA ALA A 937 5.66 -23.49 -28.08
C ALA A 937 6.08 -22.27 -27.23
N SER A 938 7.27 -21.71 -27.47
CA SER A 938 7.72 -20.45 -26.86
C SER A 938 6.76 -19.30 -27.17
N VAL A 939 6.44 -19.05 -28.44
CA VAL A 939 5.52 -17.97 -28.85
C VAL A 939 4.11 -18.16 -28.28
N LEU A 940 3.68 -19.40 -28.02
CA LEU A 940 2.41 -19.67 -27.32
C LEU A 940 2.49 -19.41 -25.80
N ALA A 941 3.65 -19.62 -25.18
CA ALA A 941 3.90 -19.26 -23.78
C ALA A 941 3.99 -17.73 -23.62
N ASP A 942 4.69 -17.03 -24.52
CA ASP A 942 4.75 -15.57 -24.56
C ASP A 942 3.36 -14.95 -24.79
N LEU A 943 2.57 -15.54 -25.68
CA LEU A 943 1.17 -15.12 -25.86
C LEU A 943 0.30 -15.37 -24.62
N ALA A 944 0.63 -16.37 -23.79
CA ALA A 944 -0.06 -16.61 -22.52
C ALA A 944 0.36 -15.60 -21.45
N SER A 945 1.66 -15.34 -21.28
CA SER A 945 2.17 -14.37 -20.31
C SER A 945 1.73 -12.93 -20.64
N VAL A 946 1.70 -12.55 -21.92
CA VAL A 946 1.14 -11.26 -22.38
C VAL A 946 -0.36 -11.16 -22.08
N ARG A 947 -1.13 -12.25 -22.26
CA ARG A 947 -2.57 -12.26 -21.89
C ARG A 947 -2.78 -12.10 -20.38
N GLU A 948 -1.98 -12.79 -19.58
CA GLU A 948 -2.04 -12.66 -18.11
C GLU A 948 -1.64 -11.25 -17.66
N LEU A 949 -0.61 -10.66 -18.28
CA LEU A 949 -0.21 -9.28 -18.07
C LEU A 949 -1.34 -8.30 -18.44
N CYS A 950 -2.06 -8.51 -19.54
CA CYS A 950 -3.24 -7.72 -19.87
C CYS A 950 -4.33 -7.81 -18.79
N VAL A 951 -4.62 -9.00 -18.26
CA VAL A 951 -5.61 -9.19 -17.18
C VAL A 951 -5.15 -8.52 -15.87
N LYS A 952 -3.85 -8.61 -15.53
CA LYS A 952 -3.23 -7.89 -14.41
C LYS A 952 -3.30 -6.36 -14.61
N LEU A 953 -3.12 -5.88 -15.84
CA LEU A 953 -3.19 -4.46 -16.18
C LEU A 953 -4.63 -3.91 -16.13
N ASP A 954 -5.60 -4.61 -16.71
CA ASP A 954 -7.00 -4.18 -16.71
C ASP A 954 -7.63 -4.25 -15.30
N SER A 955 -7.31 -5.27 -14.50
CA SER A 955 -7.73 -5.32 -13.09
C SER A 955 -7.11 -4.20 -12.24
N SER A 956 -5.81 -3.89 -12.44
CA SER A 956 -5.16 -2.72 -11.82
C SER A 956 -5.78 -1.39 -12.26
N LYS A 957 -6.12 -1.26 -13.54
CA LYS A 957 -6.84 -0.13 -14.13
C LYS A 957 -8.25 0.03 -13.54
N GLU A 958 -9.01 -1.04 -13.34
CA GLU A 958 -10.30 -0.94 -12.64
C GLU A 958 -10.11 -0.52 -11.18
N LEU A 959 -9.09 -1.03 -10.49
CA LEU A 959 -8.82 -0.74 -9.07
C LEU A 959 -8.42 0.73 -8.89
N THR A 960 -7.57 1.27 -9.77
CA THR A 960 -7.18 2.69 -9.81
C THR A 960 -8.35 3.59 -10.24
N ILE A 961 -9.22 3.16 -11.16
CA ILE A 961 -10.47 3.87 -11.47
C ILE A 961 -11.39 3.93 -10.24
N ARG A 962 -11.58 2.81 -9.51
CA ARG A 962 -12.38 2.77 -8.27
C ARG A 962 -11.81 3.71 -7.20
N GLN A 963 -10.50 3.72 -7.02
CA GLN A 963 -9.80 4.65 -6.11
C GLN A 963 -9.99 6.11 -6.53
N LEU A 964 -9.87 6.42 -7.82
CA LEU A 964 -10.08 7.76 -8.36
C LEU A 964 -11.53 8.23 -8.17
N THR A 965 -12.53 7.38 -8.40
CA THR A 965 -13.94 7.72 -8.14
C THR A 965 -14.20 7.95 -6.65
N ALA A 966 -13.63 7.13 -5.76
CA ALA A 966 -13.75 7.33 -4.32
C ALA A 966 -13.11 8.66 -3.87
N LYS A 967 -11.96 9.03 -4.43
CA LYS A 967 -11.30 10.32 -4.16
C LYS A 967 -12.01 11.52 -4.79
N SER A 968 -12.70 11.36 -5.92
CA SER A 968 -13.60 12.38 -6.47
C SER A 968 -14.77 12.66 -5.51
N MET A 969 -15.46 11.60 -5.06
CA MET A 969 -16.57 11.72 -4.10
C MET A 969 -16.11 12.31 -2.75
N GLU A 970 -14.91 11.97 -2.28
CA GLU A 970 -14.35 12.55 -1.07
C GLU A 970 -13.98 14.04 -1.24
N LEU A 971 -13.45 14.42 -2.41
CA LEU A 971 -13.21 15.83 -2.76
C LEU A 971 -14.52 16.60 -2.88
N GLU A 972 -15.54 16.04 -3.53
CA GLU A 972 -16.89 16.64 -3.65
C GLU A 972 -17.50 16.89 -2.27
N ARG A 973 -17.43 15.90 -1.35
CA ARG A 973 -17.86 16.06 0.05
C ARG A 973 -17.10 17.19 0.76
N VAL A 974 -15.77 17.19 0.68
CA VAL A 974 -14.92 18.19 1.34
C VAL A 974 -15.12 19.59 0.75
N THR A 975 -15.41 19.72 -0.56
CA THR A 975 -15.77 21.00 -1.16
C THR A 975 -17.14 21.49 -0.71
N GLY A 976 -18.13 20.60 -0.56
CA GLY A 976 -19.43 20.95 0.03
C GLY A 976 -19.29 21.47 1.47
N GLU A 977 -18.55 20.74 2.31
CA GLU A 977 -18.25 21.16 3.69
C GLU A 977 -17.49 22.50 3.74
N LEU A 978 -16.63 22.78 2.76
CA LEU A 978 -15.96 24.09 2.60
C LEU A 978 -16.92 25.20 2.17
N GLU A 979 -17.94 24.90 1.36
CA GLU A 979 -18.96 25.87 0.95
C GLU A 979 -19.96 26.16 2.09
N ASP A 980 -20.36 25.15 2.86
CA ASP A 980 -21.17 25.30 4.07
C ASP A 980 -20.45 26.18 5.09
N VAL A 981 -19.19 25.87 5.44
CA VAL A 981 -18.38 26.67 6.38
C VAL A 981 -18.11 28.09 5.84
N ARG A 982 -17.97 28.27 4.52
CA ARG A 982 -17.91 29.62 3.91
C ARG A 982 -19.23 30.38 4.07
N SER A 983 -20.36 29.72 3.90
CA SER A 983 -21.69 30.32 4.03
C SER A 983 -21.96 30.75 5.48
N GLU A 984 -21.58 29.92 6.46
CA GLU A 984 -21.63 30.25 7.89
C GLU A 984 -20.68 31.41 8.22
N ALA A 985 -19.44 31.37 7.73
CA ALA A 985 -18.49 32.47 7.92
C ALA A 985 -18.95 33.78 7.27
N GLU A 986 -19.72 33.75 6.17
CA GLU A 986 -20.41 34.93 5.64
C GLU A 986 -21.56 35.40 6.52
N LEU A 987 -22.36 34.48 7.07
CA LEU A 987 -23.46 34.79 7.99
C LEU A 987 -22.94 35.45 9.27
N LEU A 988 -21.88 34.90 9.88
CA LEU A 988 -21.17 35.46 11.02
C LEU A 988 -20.55 36.82 10.70
N LYS A 989 -19.97 37.03 9.51
CA LYS A 989 -19.49 38.36 9.06
C LYS A 989 -20.63 39.37 8.94
N LYS A 990 -21.80 38.96 8.42
CA LYS A 990 -22.99 39.83 8.29
C LYS A 990 -23.57 40.18 9.67
N GLN A 991 -23.64 39.22 10.59
CA GLN A 991 -24.01 39.45 12.00
C GLN A 991 -23.02 40.42 12.67
N LEU A 992 -21.71 40.14 12.65
CA LEU A 992 -20.67 41.00 13.23
C LEU A 992 -20.67 42.42 12.62
N ALA A 993 -20.97 42.58 11.33
CA ALA A 993 -21.13 43.88 10.70
C ALA A 993 -22.37 44.63 11.24
N SER A 994 -23.47 43.92 11.50
CA SER A 994 -24.67 44.48 12.13
C SER A 994 -24.44 44.88 13.59
N GLU A 995 -23.71 44.07 14.38
CA GLU A 995 -23.33 44.41 15.76
C GLU A 995 -22.38 45.61 15.82
N ARG A 996 -21.40 45.69 14.91
CA ARG A 996 -20.53 46.87 14.77
C ARG A 996 -21.31 48.12 14.36
N LEU A 997 -22.48 47.98 13.74
CA LEU A 997 -23.39 49.09 13.45
C LEU A 997 -24.23 49.47 14.68
N THR A 998 -24.79 48.50 15.42
CA THR A 998 -25.55 48.78 16.65
C THR A 998 -24.67 49.36 17.74
N VAL A 999 -23.43 48.88 17.91
CA VAL A 999 -22.43 49.49 18.81
C VAL A 999 -22.18 50.95 18.45
N ARG A 1000 -21.91 51.28 17.17
CA ARG A 1000 -21.74 52.68 16.74
C ARG A 1000 -22.98 53.55 16.96
N ASN A 1001 -24.18 52.98 16.79
CA ASN A 1001 -25.43 53.68 17.08
C ASN A 1001 -25.60 53.93 18.59
N LEU A 1002 -25.15 53.00 19.44
CA LEU A 1002 -25.14 53.17 20.90
C LEU A 1002 -24.05 54.14 21.37
N GLU A 1003 -22.86 54.12 20.78
CA GLU A 1003 -21.77 55.08 21.03
C GLU A 1003 -22.19 56.50 20.67
N THR A 1004 -22.85 56.70 19.52
CA THR A 1004 -23.37 58.01 19.10
C THR A 1004 -24.57 58.47 19.94
N LEU A 1005 -25.44 57.56 20.37
CA LEU A 1005 -26.48 57.86 21.38
C LEU A 1005 -25.88 58.25 22.74
N LEU A 1006 -24.87 57.54 23.24
CA LEU A 1006 -24.16 57.88 24.47
C LEU A 1006 -23.41 59.21 24.37
N SER A 1007 -22.74 59.47 23.25
CA SER A 1007 -22.06 60.73 22.98
C SER A 1007 -23.04 61.91 22.95
N THR A 1008 -24.14 61.78 22.19
CA THR A 1008 -25.18 62.83 22.13
C THR A 1008 -25.96 62.99 23.43
N ASN A 1009 -26.11 61.94 24.25
CA ASN A 1009 -26.72 62.07 25.58
C ASN A 1009 -25.76 62.79 26.55
N ARG A 1010 -24.47 62.39 26.61
CA ARG A 1010 -23.44 63.10 27.39
C ARG A 1010 -23.35 64.58 27.01
N GLN A 1011 -23.43 64.91 25.72
CA GLN A 1011 -23.45 66.30 25.26
C GLN A 1011 -24.71 67.05 25.73
N LYS A 1012 -25.88 66.40 25.72
CA LYS A 1012 -27.13 66.98 26.26
C LYS A 1012 -27.08 67.13 27.78
N GLU A 1013 -26.47 66.21 28.50
CA GLU A 1013 -26.25 66.31 29.96
C GLU A 1013 -25.28 67.43 30.30
N PHE A 1014 -24.18 67.58 29.54
CA PHE A 1014 -23.26 68.70 29.68
C PHE A 1014 -23.95 70.06 29.40
N GLN A 1015 -24.77 70.15 28.34
CA GLN A 1015 -25.59 71.34 28.07
C GLN A 1015 -26.61 71.63 29.18
N LYS A 1016 -27.28 70.60 29.71
CA LYS A 1016 -28.16 70.74 30.88
C LYS A 1016 -27.40 71.29 32.08
N HIS A 1017 -26.25 70.70 32.43
CA HIS A 1017 -25.40 71.17 33.53
C HIS A 1017 -24.93 72.61 33.34
N LEU A 1018 -24.54 72.99 32.12
CA LEU A 1018 -24.15 74.37 31.80
C LEU A 1018 -25.31 75.33 32.05
N SER A 1019 -26.50 75.04 31.48
CA SER A 1019 -27.70 75.86 31.69
C SER A 1019 -28.19 75.89 33.15
N ALA A 1020 -28.01 74.80 33.90
CA ALA A 1020 -28.34 74.75 35.32
C ALA A 1020 -27.39 75.60 36.15
N SER A 1021 -26.09 75.59 35.83
CA SER A 1021 -25.07 76.45 36.45
C SER A 1021 -25.32 77.93 36.13
N GLU A 1022 -25.68 78.26 34.88
CA GLU A 1022 -26.13 79.59 34.49
C GLU A 1022 -27.33 80.03 35.33
N LYS A 1023 -28.38 79.20 35.47
CA LYS A 1023 -29.55 79.50 36.30
C LYS A 1023 -29.27 79.55 37.80
N GLU A 1024 -28.32 78.76 38.30
CA GLU A 1024 -27.86 78.88 39.69
C GLU A 1024 -27.10 80.18 39.93
N SER A 1025 -26.31 80.64 38.94
CA SER A 1025 -25.64 81.96 38.98
C SER A 1025 -26.64 83.13 38.93
N GLU A 1026 -27.67 83.05 38.08
CA GLU A 1026 -28.78 84.02 38.05
C GLU A 1026 -29.53 84.05 39.39
N LEU A 1027 -29.87 82.88 39.94
CA LEU A 1027 -30.51 82.75 41.26
C LEU A 1027 -29.64 83.29 42.39
N LYS A 1028 -28.31 83.14 42.32
CA LYS A 1028 -27.39 83.73 43.30
C LYS A 1028 -27.40 85.25 43.24
N VAL A 1029 -27.27 85.84 42.04
CA VAL A 1029 -27.37 87.31 41.85
C VAL A 1029 -28.73 87.85 42.31
N LEU A 1030 -29.82 87.11 42.09
CA LEU A 1030 -31.15 87.46 42.59
C LEU A 1030 -31.27 87.36 44.12
N LYS A 1031 -30.68 86.34 44.76
CA LYS A 1031 -30.61 86.20 46.23
C LYS A 1031 -29.78 87.33 46.86
N ASP A 1032 -28.62 87.65 46.28
CA ASP A 1032 -27.76 88.74 46.76
C ASP A 1032 -28.47 90.10 46.63
N ARG A 1033 -29.22 90.31 45.54
CA ARG A 1033 -30.06 91.50 45.33
C ARG A 1033 -31.26 91.56 46.29
N LEU A 1034 -31.84 90.43 46.65
CA LEU A 1034 -32.92 90.35 47.66
C LEU A 1034 -32.37 90.67 49.06
N ALA A 1035 -31.25 90.08 49.47
CA ALA A 1035 -30.59 90.40 50.75
C ALA A 1035 -30.18 91.88 50.85
N LEU A 1036 -29.80 92.51 49.73
CA LEU A 1036 -29.56 93.95 49.65
C LEU A 1036 -30.85 94.78 49.78
N ALA A 1037 -32.01 94.28 49.34
CA ALA A 1037 -33.30 94.91 49.54
C ALA A 1037 -33.81 94.73 50.99
N ASP A 1038 -33.64 93.56 51.57
CA ASP A 1038 -34.01 93.26 52.96
C ASP A 1038 -33.17 94.07 53.96
N SER A 1039 -31.85 94.18 53.74
CA SER A 1039 -30.98 95.00 54.59
C SER A 1039 -31.29 96.50 54.50
N LYS A 1040 -31.67 97.02 53.32
CA LYS A 1040 -32.22 98.38 53.18
C LYS A 1040 -33.55 98.54 53.90
N THR A 1041 -34.46 97.58 53.76
CA THR A 1041 -35.76 97.56 54.44
C THR A 1041 -35.59 97.53 55.96
N ALA A 1042 -34.62 96.77 56.47
CA ALA A 1042 -34.23 96.76 57.87
C ALA A 1042 -33.60 98.10 58.33
N SER A 1043 -32.83 98.80 57.48
CA SER A 1043 -32.36 100.17 57.78
C SER A 1043 -33.54 101.13 57.90
N HIS A 1044 -34.45 101.15 56.93
CA HIS A 1044 -35.65 101.98 56.98
C HIS A 1044 -36.57 101.62 58.16
N ALA A 1045 -36.65 100.34 58.56
CA ALA A 1045 -37.37 99.94 59.78
C ALA A 1045 -36.72 100.50 61.06
N ARG A 1046 -35.38 100.57 61.13
CA ARG A 1046 -34.67 101.25 62.24
C ARG A 1046 -34.91 102.75 62.19
N GLU A 1047 -34.81 103.39 61.02
CA GLU A 1047 -35.08 104.82 60.82
C GLU A 1047 -36.51 105.19 61.24
N VAL A 1048 -37.52 104.44 60.79
CA VAL A 1048 -38.92 104.60 61.21
C VAL A 1048 -39.10 104.38 62.71
N SER A 1049 -38.35 103.45 63.31
CA SER A 1049 -38.38 103.23 64.77
C SER A 1049 -37.74 104.38 65.56
N GLN A 1050 -36.62 104.95 65.07
CA GLN A 1050 -36.01 106.15 65.63
C GLN A 1050 -36.91 107.38 65.48
N LEU A 1051 -37.56 107.54 64.32
CA LEU A 1051 -38.52 108.62 64.08
C LEU A 1051 -39.74 108.50 64.99
N ARG A 1052 -40.31 107.29 65.17
CA ARG A 1052 -41.35 107.02 66.17
C ARG A 1052 -40.89 107.32 67.60
N GLY A 1053 -39.63 106.99 67.94
CA GLY A 1053 -39.01 107.35 69.22
C GLY A 1053 -38.97 108.87 69.44
N LYS A 1054 -38.48 109.63 68.46
CA LYS A 1054 -38.49 111.11 68.49
C LYS A 1054 -39.91 111.69 68.56
N LEU A 1055 -40.86 111.11 67.84
CA LEU A 1055 -42.27 111.52 67.87
C LEU A 1055 -42.88 111.27 69.26
N SER A 1056 -42.54 110.17 69.92
CA SER A 1056 -42.91 109.89 71.32
C SER A 1056 -42.27 110.89 72.29
N GLN A 1057 -40.99 111.24 72.11
CA GLN A 1057 -40.31 112.27 72.91
C GLN A 1057 -41.02 113.63 72.76
N LEU A 1058 -41.22 114.10 71.53
CA LEU A 1058 -41.95 115.34 71.24
C LEU A 1058 -43.40 115.31 71.76
N GLN A 1059 -44.08 114.16 71.74
CA GLN A 1059 -45.40 113.98 72.36
C GLN A 1059 -45.32 114.16 73.88
N THR A 1060 -44.32 113.56 74.56
CA THR A 1060 -44.14 113.75 76.01
C THR A 1060 -43.73 115.18 76.37
N GLU A 1061 -42.90 115.84 75.58
CA GLU A 1061 -42.56 117.26 75.73
C GLU A 1061 -43.79 118.15 75.55
N MET A 1062 -44.60 117.91 74.51
CA MET A 1062 -45.87 118.60 74.31
C MET A 1062 -46.83 118.37 75.48
N ASP A 1063 -46.92 117.16 76.02
CA ASP A 1063 -47.82 116.88 77.16
C ASP A 1063 -47.28 117.43 78.49
N VAL A 1064 -45.96 117.65 78.63
CA VAL A 1064 -45.37 118.45 79.71
C VAL A 1064 -45.66 119.94 79.51
N LEU A 1065 -45.49 120.47 78.30
CA LEU A 1065 -45.82 121.87 77.96
C LEU A 1065 -47.32 122.16 78.13
N LYS A 1066 -48.22 121.21 77.83
CA LYS A 1066 -49.66 121.31 78.15
C LYS A 1066 -49.90 121.39 79.65
N ARG A 1067 -49.21 120.56 80.46
CA ARG A 1067 -49.32 120.62 81.93
C ARG A 1067 -48.83 121.98 82.46
N GLN A 1068 -47.70 122.47 81.98
CA GLN A 1068 -47.18 123.81 82.29
C GLN A 1068 -48.16 124.92 81.86
N LEU A 1069 -48.80 124.80 80.69
CA LEU A 1069 -49.83 125.74 80.22
C LEU A 1069 -51.10 125.68 81.11
N THR A 1070 -51.45 124.52 81.65
CA THR A 1070 -52.58 124.40 82.59
C THR A 1070 -52.25 124.98 83.97
N THR A 1071 -51.02 124.87 84.48
CA THR A 1071 -50.61 125.57 85.71
C THR A 1071 -50.51 127.08 85.49
N GLU A 1072 -49.93 127.53 84.38
CA GLU A 1072 -49.91 128.94 83.94
C GLU A 1072 -51.32 129.53 83.76
N ARG A 1073 -52.33 128.72 83.40
CA ARG A 1073 -53.74 129.12 83.37
C ARG A 1073 -54.33 129.19 84.78
N PHE A 1074 -54.09 128.19 85.61
CA PHE A 1074 -54.59 128.14 86.99
C PHE A 1074 -54.05 129.31 87.84
N GLU A 1075 -52.77 129.67 87.67
CA GLU A 1075 -52.15 130.81 88.34
C GLU A 1075 -52.66 132.16 87.81
N ARG A 1076 -52.87 132.31 86.50
CA ARG A 1076 -53.56 133.49 85.95
C ARG A 1076 -54.99 133.60 86.44
N GLU A 1077 -55.73 132.51 86.52
CA GLU A 1077 -57.12 132.50 86.99
C GLU A 1077 -57.21 132.83 88.50
N ARG A 1078 -56.21 132.43 89.29
CA ARG A 1078 -56.03 132.85 90.69
C ARG A 1078 -55.74 134.35 90.80
N ALA A 1079 -54.81 134.88 90.00
CA ALA A 1079 -54.53 136.33 89.95
C ALA A 1079 -55.74 137.16 89.48
N VAL A 1080 -56.56 136.62 88.56
CA VAL A 1080 -57.82 137.22 88.10
C VAL A 1080 -58.91 137.23 89.18
N GLN A 1081 -58.84 136.38 90.22
CA GLN A 1081 -59.73 136.49 91.38
C GLN A 1081 -59.29 137.61 92.33
N GLU A 1082 -57.98 137.74 92.60
CA GLU A 1082 -57.42 138.83 93.43
C GLU A 1082 -57.80 140.22 92.86
N MET A 1083 -57.66 140.38 91.54
CA MET A 1083 -57.94 141.64 90.83
C MET A 1083 -59.44 142.02 90.79
N ARG A 1084 -60.37 141.13 91.12
CA ARG A 1084 -61.82 141.45 91.18
C ARG A 1084 -62.19 142.33 92.36
N ARG A 1085 -61.30 142.50 93.36
CA ARG A 1085 -61.56 143.36 94.53
C ARG A 1085 -61.37 144.87 94.28
N GLN A 1086 -61.00 145.27 93.05
CA GLN A 1086 -60.70 146.68 92.70
C GLN A 1086 -61.38 147.19 91.40
N GLY A 1087 -62.54 146.63 91.03
CA GLY A 1087 -63.59 147.41 90.34
C GLY A 1087 -63.29 148.04 88.97
N LEU A 1088 -62.76 147.28 88.00
CA LEU A 1088 -62.82 147.63 86.57
C LEU A 1088 -63.31 146.45 85.73
N SER A 1089 -63.93 146.75 84.58
CA SER A 1089 -64.52 145.80 83.62
C SER A 1089 -63.92 145.99 82.23
N PHE A 1090 -63.94 144.96 81.37
CA PHE A 1090 -64.51 145.02 79.99
C PHE A 1090 -64.46 143.67 79.23
N SER A 1091 -65.28 143.59 78.17
CA SER A 1091 -65.31 142.69 76.98
C SER A 1091 -64.35 141.47 76.89
N SER A 1092 -64.79 140.23 76.56
CA SER A 1092 -65.67 139.74 75.46
C SER A 1092 -65.07 139.81 74.05
N LEU A 1093 -64.94 138.66 73.36
CA LEU A 1093 -65.37 138.46 71.96
C LEU A 1093 -65.28 136.98 71.49
N ARG A 1094 -65.80 136.68 70.29
CA ARG A 1094 -65.93 135.34 69.66
C ARG A 1094 -64.88 135.12 68.55
N SER A 1095 -64.75 133.89 68.00
CA SER A 1095 -65.18 133.55 66.61
C SER A 1095 -64.39 132.44 65.86
N SER A 1096 -65.11 131.69 65.00
CA SER A 1096 -64.75 131.13 63.67
C SER A 1096 -63.59 130.14 63.42
N SER A 1097 -63.97 128.96 62.90
CA SER A 1097 -63.29 128.19 61.82
C SER A 1097 -63.45 128.90 60.44
N PRO A 1098 -62.72 128.58 59.34
CA PRO A 1098 -63.12 127.44 58.46
C PRO A 1098 -62.09 126.83 57.44
N LEU A 1099 -62.50 125.71 56.80
CA LEU A 1099 -62.33 125.27 55.38
C LEU A 1099 -60.99 125.26 54.57
N SER A 1100 -60.55 124.05 54.21
CA SER A 1100 -60.42 123.41 52.87
C SER A 1100 -59.84 124.09 51.59
N THR A 1101 -58.99 123.31 50.88
CA THR A 1101 -58.70 123.32 49.40
C THR A 1101 -58.14 121.93 48.98
N SER A 1102 -58.75 121.13 48.08
CA SER A 1102 -58.65 121.05 46.59
C SER A 1102 -57.28 120.58 46.05
N LEU A 1103 -57.12 119.63 45.10
CA LEU A 1103 -57.79 119.42 43.79
C LEU A 1103 -57.81 117.93 43.30
N SER A 1104 -58.47 117.69 42.14
CA SER A 1104 -58.64 116.40 41.39
C SER A 1104 -57.88 116.46 40.02
N PRO A 1105 -58.18 115.73 38.89
CA PRO A 1105 -59.08 114.58 38.58
C PRO A 1105 -58.48 113.48 37.62
N SER A 1106 -59.34 112.62 37.05
CA SER A 1106 -59.08 111.50 36.10
C SER A 1106 -59.11 111.88 34.59
N ILE A 1107 -58.73 110.98 33.66
CA ILE A 1107 -59.44 110.64 32.37
C ILE A 1107 -58.69 109.57 31.49
N LEU A 1108 -59.43 108.97 30.52
CA LEU A 1108 -59.09 107.85 29.60
C LEU A 1108 -58.10 108.19 28.45
N ARG A 1109 -57.49 107.18 27.77
CA ARG A 1109 -57.87 106.63 26.42
C ARG A 1109 -56.85 105.62 25.83
N THR A 1110 -57.29 104.78 24.88
CA THR A 1110 -56.46 103.96 23.94
C THR A 1110 -56.23 104.71 22.60
N PRO A 1111 -55.20 104.38 21.77
CA PRO A 1111 -55.40 103.40 20.67
C PRO A 1111 -54.14 102.63 20.11
N GLU A 1112 -54.44 101.51 19.41
CA GLU A 1112 -53.87 100.94 18.14
C GLU A 1112 -52.36 100.73 17.79
N HIS A 1113 -52.12 99.60 17.08
CA HIS A 1113 -51.02 99.26 16.14
C HIS A 1113 -49.56 99.15 16.66
N SER A 1114 -48.65 98.33 16.09
CA SER A 1114 -48.69 97.16 15.17
C SER A 1114 -47.27 96.53 15.02
N VAL A 1115 -47.14 95.33 14.39
CA VAL A 1115 -45.87 94.75 13.85
C VAL A 1115 -44.86 94.24 14.94
N ASP A 1116 -44.12 93.12 14.84
CA ASP A 1116 -44.02 92.05 13.82
C ASP A 1116 -43.88 90.62 14.44
N LYS A 1117 -43.74 89.58 13.60
CA LYS A 1117 -43.32 88.21 13.96
C LYS A 1117 -41.88 87.91 13.51
N MET A 1118 -41.17 87.05 14.28
CA MET A 1118 -39.88 86.42 13.92
C MET A 1118 -38.69 87.41 13.78
N PRO A 1119 -37.41 86.98 13.71
CA PRO A 1119 -36.88 85.61 13.57
C PRO A 1119 -35.83 85.21 14.64
N GLU A 1120 -35.08 84.14 14.33
CA GLU A 1120 -33.92 83.56 15.05
C GLU A 1120 -34.25 82.77 16.35
N LYS A 1121 -33.74 81.55 16.58
CA LYS A 1121 -32.79 80.70 15.80
C LYS A 1121 -33.39 79.33 15.49
#